data_AF-A0AAU9WUU1-F1
#
_entry.id   AF-A0AAU9WUU1-F1
#
_cell.length_a   1.000
_cell.length_b   1.000
_cell.length_c   1.000
_cell.angle_alpha   90.00
_cell.angle_beta   90.00
_cell.angle_gamma   90.00
#
_symmetry.space_group_name_H-M   'P 1'
#
loop_
_entity.id
_entity.type
_entity.pdbx_description
1 polymer ?
#
loop_
_entity_poly.entity_id
_entity_poly.type
_entity_poly.pdbx_seq_one_letter_code
_entity_poly.pdbx_strand_id
1 'polypeptide(L)'
;MKRYMLLVVFLLAFVEVANSVVYSWILSVNPVDTDEGKQSNSPDNNTKGNSTVQGHCRKDRQCGQGKYCHKHNGLCHACKPVESACRRNNMCCNGLECVFGFCRKAVPRGTEGARCRKDRKCDSGLCCVKVHGEPICRRLLQEGEDCYVPEGGLGYSLNQKCPCAAGLICKKLKHRHRKRRLNEISMTTNLIWYLNWVIHHRNVVTCGNVKILTRLIASKSSKGRFFCMLAWRVTQIVSRSSRIVFLRGNKHHFVLKRFLTTTPFIMSSENGIGGSPAEEKVTLGPDGQPLSKKALKKMEKEKEKEKKKAEREAKQAAEAEAKDAEDYAKDRYAVLPMAQSREKTSKVWTKVKDLTSEAVGKRVLVRARLHTTRGTGSKQCFMILRDRQYTVQGICAVNDVISKGMVKFATGINKESIVDVEGEVKSAAQKVQSCSQEDVEIFVDKIFVVSLAEPRLPLQIDDASRPETDEEQAHVNQDTKLDNRIIDLRTVPNQAIFSIQAGVCHLFREFLVSQGFHEIHTPKIISAASEGGANVFEVTYFKGKAYLAQSPQLYKQMVLCADFDRVFTIGSVFRAEDSNTHRHLTEFIGLDIEMTFMEHYHEVIDMIGRTFVHIFKGLRDRYAEDIAKVQKQYPSEPFKFLEPSLVLNYCEGVDMLREAGIDMNYDEDLSTPNEKLLGKLVKQKYDTDFFILDKYPLCVRPFYTMPDPHNPEWSNSYDMFMRGEEVLSGAQRIHDSDLLAERAKLHEIDLEKIKAYIDSFRYGAPPHGGGGIGLERVVMLYLDIHNVRKSSMFPRDPKRVTP
;
A
#
# COMPACT_ATOMS: atom_id res chain seq x y z
N MET A 1 18.55 -27.57 -30.77
CA MET A 1 17.49 -26.67 -30.23
C MET A 1 17.82 -26.08 -28.86
N LYS A 2 17.64 -26.74 -27.70
CA LYS A 2 17.68 -26.11 -26.35
C LYS A 2 18.81 -25.08 -26.06
N ARG A 3 20.05 -25.27 -26.54
CA ARG A 3 21.15 -24.30 -26.37
C ARG A 3 20.99 -22.99 -27.17
N TYR A 4 20.34 -23.02 -28.34
CA TYR A 4 20.06 -21.81 -29.14
C TYR A 4 18.93 -20.98 -28.52
N MET A 5 17.88 -21.64 -28.03
CA MET A 5 16.75 -20.98 -27.35
C MET A 5 17.23 -20.14 -26.16
N LEU A 6 18.12 -20.68 -25.34
CA LEU A 6 18.76 -19.96 -24.22
C LEU A 6 19.53 -18.72 -24.66
N LEU A 7 20.16 -18.75 -25.84
CA LEU A 7 20.96 -17.64 -26.38
C LEU A 7 20.06 -16.54 -26.99
N VAL A 8 18.93 -16.92 -27.61
CA VAL A 8 17.90 -15.98 -28.07
C VAL A 8 17.23 -15.27 -26.89
N VAL A 9 16.85 -15.99 -25.83
CA VAL A 9 16.31 -15.38 -24.60
C VAL A 9 17.31 -14.39 -23.98
N PHE A 10 18.59 -14.73 -23.96
CA PHE A 10 19.64 -13.84 -23.43
C PHE A 10 19.84 -12.58 -24.29
N LEU A 11 19.64 -12.66 -25.61
CA LEU A 11 19.69 -11.50 -26.51
C LEU A 11 18.47 -10.59 -26.35
N LEU A 12 17.26 -11.16 -26.26
CA LEU A 12 16.01 -10.39 -26.08
C LEU A 12 16.03 -9.58 -24.78
N ALA A 13 16.49 -10.17 -23.68
CA ALA A 13 16.65 -9.48 -22.39
C ALA A 13 17.59 -8.26 -22.46
N PHE A 14 18.57 -8.25 -23.37
CA PHE A 14 19.44 -7.08 -23.59
C PHE A 14 18.78 -5.99 -24.44
N VAL A 15 17.79 -6.32 -25.27
CA VAL A 15 17.04 -5.33 -26.06
C VAL A 15 16.07 -4.52 -25.17
N GLU A 16 15.39 -5.15 -24.22
CA GLU A 16 14.54 -4.44 -23.25
C GLU A 16 15.33 -3.47 -22.36
N VAL A 17 16.52 -3.89 -21.91
CA VAL A 17 17.45 -3.05 -21.14
C VAL A 17 18.00 -1.88 -21.99
N ALA A 18 18.16 -2.06 -23.31
CA ALA A 18 18.53 -0.97 -24.21
C ALA A 18 17.37 0.03 -24.41
N ASN A 19 16.17 -0.46 -24.70
CA ASN A 19 15.00 0.38 -24.97
C ASN A 19 14.58 1.20 -23.73
N SER A 20 14.57 0.59 -22.54
CA SER A 20 14.25 1.30 -21.30
C SER A 20 15.20 2.47 -20.99
N VAL A 21 16.50 2.32 -21.30
CA VAL A 21 17.49 3.41 -21.19
C VAL A 21 17.25 4.52 -22.22
N VAL A 22 16.83 4.19 -23.45
CA VAL A 22 16.51 5.19 -24.48
C VAL A 22 15.25 5.99 -24.13
N TYR A 23 14.16 5.34 -23.70
CA TYR A 23 12.95 6.04 -23.25
C TYR A 23 13.21 6.93 -22.02
N SER A 24 14.01 6.44 -21.06
CA SER A 24 14.44 7.25 -19.90
C SER A 24 15.29 8.46 -20.29
N TRP A 25 15.92 8.48 -21.47
CA TRP A 25 16.69 9.63 -21.96
C TRP A 25 15.79 10.62 -22.71
N ILE A 26 14.88 10.14 -23.56
CA ILE A 26 13.93 10.98 -24.32
C ILE A 26 13.03 11.79 -23.36
N LEU A 27 12.53 11.16 -22.30
CA LEU A 27 11.69 11.81 -21.27
C LEU A 27 12.44 12.82 -20.37
N SER A 28 13.77 12.98 -20.54
CA SER A 28 14.58 13.90 -19.73
C SER A 28 14.82 15.28 -20.37
N VAL A 29 14.37 15.48 -21.62
CA VAL A 29 14.58 16.72 -22.39
C VAL A 29 13.38 17.65 -22.25
N ASN A 30 13.53 18.74 -21.50
CA ASN A 30 12.58 19.85 -21.54
C ASN A 30 13.01 20.88 -22.61
N PRO A 31 12.07 21.46 -23.39
CA PRO A 31 12.37 22.57 -24.28
C PRO A 31 12.77 23.82 -23.51
N VAL A 32 13.48 24.73 -24.18
CA VAL A 32 13.86 26.04 -23.64
C VAL A 32 13.05 27.11 -24.36
N ASP A 33 12.08 27.70 -23.67
CA ASP A 33 11.32 28.85 -24.17
C ASP A 33 12.23 30.09 -24.24
N THR A 34 12.16 30.83 -25.35
CA THR A 34 12.86 32.11 -25.55
C THR A 34 11.88 33.27 -25.45
N ASP A 35 12.01 34.09 -24.40
CA ASP A 35 11.29 35.36 -24.27
C ASP A 35 11.78 36.39 -25.31
N GLU A 36 10.91 36.76 -26.25
CA GLU A 36 10.81 38.13 -26.76
C GLU A 36 9.34 38.56 -26.72
N GLY A 37 9.05 39.85 -26.55
CA GLY A 37 7.69 40.32 -26.34
C GLY A 37 7.47 41.77 -26.75
N LYS A 38 6.31 42.33 -26.37
CA LYS A 38 6.04 43.78 -26.35
C LYS A 38 4.81 44.10 -25.49
N GLN A 39 4.76 45.34 -25.01
CA GLN A 39 3.62 45.92 -24.30
C GLN A 39 2.89 46.90 -25.23
N SER A 40 1.60 47.10 -25.00
CA SER A 40 0.85 48.27 -25.47
C SER A 40 -0.08 48.77 -24.36
N ASN A 41 -0.21 50.10 -24.26
CA ASN A 41 -0.99 50.77 -23.22
C ASN A 41 -2.37 51.19 -23.75
N SER A 42 -3.35 51.32 -22.85
CA SER A 42 -4.32 52.43 -22.87
C SER A 42 -5.02 52.57 -21.51
N PRO A 43 -5.64 53.73 -21.19
CA PRO A 43 -5.66 54.25 -19.82
C PRO A 43 -7.01 54.15 -19.07
N ASP A 44 -7.03 54.77 -17.89
CA ASP A 44 -8.10 54.81 -16.89
C ASP A 44 -9.49 55.22 -17.40
N ASN A 45 -10.52 54.81 -16.65
CA ASN A 45 -11.55 55.76 -16.26
C ASN A 45 -11.98 55.55 -14.80
N ASN A 46 -12.49 56.61 -14.16
CA ASN A 46 -12.49 56.77 -12.71
C ASN A 46 -13.90 57.07 -12.17
N THR A 47 -14.36 56.35 -11.15
CA THR A 47 -15.59 56.72 -10.43
C THR A 47 -15.53 56.27 -8.97
N LYS A 48 -15.78 57.18 -8.04
CA LYS A 48 -15.85 56.89 -6.60
C LYS A 48 -17.27 56.44 -6.23
N GLY A 49 -17.38 55.32 -5.53
CA GLY A 49 -18.62 54.89 -4.88
C GLY A 49 -18.34 54.36 -3.48
N ASN A 50 -18.84 55.04 -2.44
CA ASN A 50 -18.76 54.54 -1.07
C ASN A 50 -19.73 53.36 -0.91
N SER A 51 -19.20 52.15 -0.70
CA SER A 51 -20.00 51.00 -0.23
C SER A 51 -19.16 50.10 0.67
N THR A 52 -19.74 49.70 1.80
CA THR A 52 -19.10 48.84 2.82
C THR A 52 -19.18 47.36 2.42
N VAL A 53 -18.51 47.02 1.31
CA VAL A 53 -18.33 45.62 0.87
C VAL A 53 -16.98 45.11 1.37
N GLN A 54 -16.92 43.87 1.86
CA GLN A 54 -15.66 43.20 2.19
C GLN A 54 -14.89 42.86 0.90
N GLY A 55 -14.15 43.86 0.38
CA GLY A 55 -13.60 43.84 -0.97
C GLY A 55 -12.66 42.65 -1.25
N HIS A 56 -13.02 41.84 -2.24
CA HIS A 56 -12.14 40.78 -2.73
C HIS A 56 -10.90 41.36 -3.43
N CYS A 57 -9.73 40.93 -2.98
CA CYS A 57 -8.44 41.26 -3.55
C CYS A 57 -7.95 40.14 -4.49
N ARG A 58 -7.13 40.51 -5.49
CA ARG A 58 -6.33 39.60 -6.32
C ARG A 58 -4.82 39.86 -6.19
N LYS A 59 -4.42 41.05 -5.74
CA LYS A 59 -3.01 41.47 -5.57
C LYS A 59 -2.85 42.21 -4.23
N ASP A 60 -1.74 41.98 -3.53
CA ASP A 60 -1.50 42.52 -2.17
C ASP A 60 -1.61 44.08 -2.11
N ARG A 61 -1.26 44.78 -3.21
CA ARG A 61 -1.39 46.25 -3.34
C ARG A 61 -2.82 46.77 -3.13
N GLN A 62 -3.85 45.95 -3.31
CA GLN A 62 -5.25 46.34 -3.13
C GLN A 62 -5.69 46.42 -1.66
N CYS A 63 -4.87 45.92 -0.73
CA CYS A 63 -5.25 45.80 0.68
C CYS A 63 -4.86 46.98 1.58
N GLY A 64 -4.15 47.99 1.05
CA GLY A 64 -3.58 49.08 1.84
C GLY A 64 -2.31 48.68 2.61
N GLN A 65 -1.73 49.63 3.33
CA GLN A 65 -0.51 49.38 4.13
C GLN A 65 -0.79 48.43 5.30
N GLY A 66 0.20 47.61 5.67
CA GLY A 66 0.08 46.67 6.79
C GLY A 66 -0.86 45.48 6.55
N LYS A 67 -1.34 45.26 5.32
CA LYS A 67 -2.23 44.15 4.95
C LYS A 67 -1.74 43.44 3.68
N TYR A 68 -2.16 42.19 3.49
CA TYR A 68 -1.82 41.36 2.33
C TYR A 68 -3.04 40.59 1.81
N CYS A 69 -3.00 40.17 0.54
CA CYS A 69 -4.09 39.43 -0.08
C CYS A 69 -3.92 37.93 0.13
N HIS A 70 -4.88 37.28 0.79
CA HIS A 70 -4.85 35.85 1.07
C HIS A 70 -5.42 35.04 -0.10
N LYS A 71 -4.54 34.28 -0.78
CA LYS A 71 -4.83 33.68 -2.10
C LYS A 71 -6.01 32.70 -2.17
N HIS A 72 -6.42 32.08 -1.06
CA HIS A 72 -7.48 31.05 -1.08
C HIS A 72 -8.90 31.60 -0.94
N ASN A 73 -9.08 32.75 -0.28
CA ASN A 73 -10.39 33.37 -0.05
C ASN A 73 -10.48 34.81 -0.59
N GLY A 74 -9.42 35.32 -1.22
CA GLY A 74 -9.39 36.65 -1.81
C GLY A 74 -9.61 37.78 -0.79
N LEU A 75 -9.32 37.59 0.50
CA LEU A 75 -9.53 38.63 1.52
C LEU A 75 -8.21 39.31 1.94
N CYS A 76 -8.33 40.55 2.41
CA CYS A 76 -7.22 41.36 2.90
C CYS A 76 -6.96 41.13 4.39
N HIS A 77 -5.93 40.36 4.72
CA HIS A 77 -5.53 40.02 6.08
C HIS A 77 -4.44 40.97 6.59
N ALA A 78 -4.39 41.22 7.90
CA ALA A 78 -3.28 41.96 8.52
C ALA A 78 -1.93 41.25 8.31
N CYS A 79 -0.86 42.01 8.15
CA CYS A 79 0.50 41.47 8.15
C CYS A 79 0.81 40.78 9.48
N LYS A 80 1.68 39.78 9.45
CA LYS A 80 2.04 38.98 10.61
C LYS A 80 3.30 39.52 11.32
N PRO A 81 3.35 39.50 12.66
CA PRO A 81 4.52 39.89 13.43
C PRO A 81 5.65 38.85 13.32
N VAL A 82 6.76 39.10 14.04
CA VAL A 82 7.90 38.18 14.12
C VAL A 82 7.47 36.79 14.62
N GLU A 83 8.17 35.76 14.18
CA GLU A 83 7.98 34.33 14.50
C GLU A 83 6.63 33.73 14.08
N SER A 84 5.75 34.50 13.45
CA SER A 84 4.49 34.00 12.91
C SER A 84 4.69 33.21 11.60
N ALA A 85 3.96 32.10 11.45
CA ALA A 85 4.04 31.24 10.27
C ALA A 85 3.52 31.93 8.98
N CYS A 86 4.27 31.81 7.88
CA CYS A 86 4.09 32.55 6.63
C CYS A 86 4.42 31.70 5.38
N ARG A 87 4.05 32.19 4.19
CA ARG A 87 4.41 31.58 2.89
C ARG A 87 4.99 32.56 1.86
N ARG A 88 5.01 33.87 2.14
CA ARG A 88 5.52 34.96 1.29
C ARG A 88 5.97 36.12 2.17
N ASN A 89 6.98 36.89 1.76
CA ASN A 89 7.45 38.07 2.51
C ASN A 89 6.33 39.08 2.78
N ASN A 90 5.44 39.31 1.80
CA ASN A 90 4.30 40.23 1.92
C ASN A 90 3.30 39.83 3.03
N MET A 91 3.36 38.60 3.56
CA MET A 91 2.53 38.17 4.68
C MET A 91 3.10 38.62 6.04
N CYS A 92 4.33 39.10 6.09
CA CYS A 92 5.02 39.60 7.28
C CYS A 92 5.00 41.13 7.30
N CYS A 93 5.02 41.73 8.49
CA CYS A 93 5.01 43.19 8.63
C CYS A 93 6.31 43.87 8.18
N ASN A 94 6.25 45.19 7.98
CA ASN A 94 7.34 46.01 7.43
C ASN A 94 8.71 45.71 8.09
N GLY A 95 9.73 45.43 7.28
CA GLY A 95 11.07 45.06 7.74
C GLY A 95 11.29 43.57 8.05
N LEU A 96 10.26 42.74 7.91
CA LEU A 96 10.34 41.29 8.08
C LEU A 96 10.32 40.57 6.72
N GLU A 97 11.07 39.47 6.61
CA GLU A 97 10.99 38.52 5.51
C GLU A 97 10.47 37.17 5.99
N CYS A 98 9.80 36.44 5.10
CA CYS A 98 9.34 35.08 5.37
C CYS A 98 10.47 34.10 5.05
N VAL A 99 11.10 33.49 6.06
CA VAL A 99 12.28 32.63 5.94
C VAL A 99 12.05 31.33 6.70
N PHE A 100 12.29 30.18 6.06
CA PHE A 100 11.96 28.83 6.57
C PHE A 100 10.51 28.69 7.06
N GLY A 101 9.57 29.42 6.43
CA GLY A 101 8.15 29.40 6.80
C GLY A 101 7.76 30.30 7.97
N PHE A 102 8.67 31.12 8.52
CA PHE A 102 8.38 32.04 9.64
C PHE A 102 8.82 33.48 9.33
N CYS A 103 8.08 34.46 9.84
CA CYS A 103 8.42 35.88 9.69
C CYS A 103 9.63 36.24 10.58
N ARG A 104 10.77 36.58 9.97
CA ARG A 104 12.02 36.93 10.66
C ARG A 104 12.47 38.33 10.22
N LYS A 105 13.30 39.01 11.03
CA LYS A 105 13.91 40.29 10.63
C LYS A 105 14.69 40.12 9.32
N ALA A 106 14.54 41.05 8.38
CA ALA A 106 15.26 41.00 7.12
C ALA A 106 16.78 41.12 7.35
N VAL A 107 17.54 40.10 6.95
CA VAL A 107 19.00 40.12 7.01
C VAL A 107 19.54 40.97 5.84
N PRO A 108 20.49 41.90 6.07
CA PRO A 108 21.07 42.73 5.01
C PRO A 108 21.61 41.92 3.84
N ARG A 109 21.33 42.32 2.60
CA ARG A 109 21.83 41.61 1.41
C ARG A 109 23.35 41.68 1.37
N GLY A 110 23.99 40.51 1.29
CA GLY A 110 25.44 40.34 1.37
C GLY A 110 25.84 39.44 2.52
N THR A 111 25.30 39.69 3.71
CA THR A 111 25.78 39.11 4.97
C THR A 111 25.26 37.69 5.24
N GLU A 112 25.86 37.01 6.22
CA GLU A 112 25.51 35.62 6.55
C GLU A 112 24.04 35.49 7.00
N GLY A 113 23.32 34.52 6.41
CA GLY A 113 21.89 34.32 6.56
C GLY A 113 21.01 35.06 5.55
N ALA A 114 21.56 36.01 4.77
CA ALA A 114 20.79 36.74 3.75
C ALA A 114 20.45 35.87 2.54
N ARG A 115 19.25 36.05 1.95
CA ARG A 115 18.87 35.28 0.75
C ARG A 115 19.61 35.72 -0.51
N CYS A 116 20.16 34.74 -1.21
CA CYS A 116 21.04 34.90 -2.35
C CYS A 116 20.46 34.25 -3.63
N ARG A 117 21.16 34.38 -4.76
CA ARG A 117 20.86 33.63 -6.01
C ARG A 117 22.09 33.13 -6.77
N LYS A 118 23.27 33.70 -6.49
CA LYS A 118 24.60 33.41 -7.03
C LYS A 118 25.60 33.90 -5.98
N ASP A 119 26.80 33.32 -5.90
CA ASP A 119 27.80 33.65 -4.87
C ASP A 119 28.18 35.13 -4.84
N ARG A 120 28.26 35.77 -6.00
CA ARG A 120 28.46 37.22 -6.19
C ARG A 120 27.34 38.15 -5.63
N LYS A 121 26.46 37.63 -4.76
CA LYS A 121 25.47 38.37 -3.97
C LYS A 121 25.66 38.18 -2.46
N CYS A 122 26.76 37.54 -2.07
CA CYS A 122 27.24 37.43 -0.71
C CYS A 122 28.57 38.19 -0.61
N ASP A 123 28.90 38.65 0.60
CA ASP A 123 30.11 39.46 0.82
C ASP A 123 31.39 38.61 0.81
N SER A 124 32.56 39.26 0.84
CA SER A 124 33.87 38.59 0.80
C SER A 124 34.03 37.60 1.96
N GLY A 125 34.24 36.32 1.64
CA GLY A 125 34.29 35.21 2.61
C GLY A 125 32.98 34.44 2.77
N LEU A 126 31.92 34.82 2.05
CA LEU A 126 30.61 34.16 2.05
C LEU A 126 30.26 33.58 0.65
N CYS A 127 29.43 32.54 0.62
CA CYS A 127 28.97 31.84 -0.58
C CYS A 127 27.47 31.49 -0.51
N CYS A 128 26.86 31.19 -1.66
CA CYS A 128 25.41 31.03 -1.80
C CYS A 128 24.97 29.56 -1.72
N VAL A 129 24.56 29.11 -0.54
CA VAL A 129 24.27 27.70 -0.22
C VAL A 129 22.76 27.50 -0.04
N LYS A 130 22.21 26.39 -0.55
CA LYS A 130 20.82 25.99 -0.26
C LYS A 130 20.73 25.33 1.10
N VAL A 131 19.88 25.86 1.98
CA VAL A 131 19.55 25.30 3.29
C VAL A 131 18.03 25.14 3.35
N HIS A 132 17.53 23.94 3.68
CA HIS A 132 16.09 23.60 3.68
C HIS A 132 15.31 24.07 2.42
N GLY A 133 15.98 24.05 1.26
CA GLY A 133 15.43 24.49 -0.04
C GLY A 133 15.66 25.98 -0.37
N GLU A 134 15.93 26.85 0.60
CA GLU A 134 16.16 28.28 0.37
C GLU A 134 17.66 28.60 0.15
N PRO A 135 18.03 29.39 -0.87
CA PRO A 135 19.41 29.83 -1.08
C PRO A 135 19.78 31.02 -0.16
N ILE A 136 20.73 30.81 0.75
CA ILE A 136 21.24 31.82 1.70
C ILE A 136 22.77 31.95 1.66
N CYS A 137 23.27 33.13 2.02
CA CYS A 137 24.69 33.37 2.21
C CYS A 137 25.22 32.67 3.48
N ARG A 138 26.32 31.94 3.35
CA ARG A 138 27.02 31.22 4.43
C ARG A 138 28.54 31.36 4.30
N ARG A 139 29.28 31.31 5.41
CA ARG A 139 30.75 31.35 5.41
C ARG A 139 31.37 30.26 4.52
N LEU A 140 32.44 30.60 3.77
CA LEU A 140 33.29 29.60 3.10
C LEU A 140 33.99 28.73 4.15
N LEU A 141 33.91 27.42 3.98
CA LEU A 141 34.63 26.44 4.79
C LEU A 141 36.15 26.57 4.58
N GLN A 142 36.90 26.35 5.66
CA GLN A 142 38.36 26.28 5.67
C GLN A 142 38.85 24.84 5.50
N GLU A 143 40.15 24.67 5.24
CA GLU A 143 40.74 23.36 4.95
C GLU A 143 40.76 22.48 6.22
N GLY A 144 40.02 21.37 6.18
CA GLY A 144 39.83 20.46 7.31
C GLY A 144 38.45 20.53 7.98
N GLU A 145 37.59 21.50 7.61
CA GLU A 145 36.21 21.57 8.14
C GLU A 145 35.26 20.64 7.35
N ASP A 146 34.65 19.67 8.03
CA ASP A 146 33.67 18.74 7.42
C ASP A 146 32.27 19.39 7.27
N CYS A 147 31.59 19.07 6.16
CA CYS A 147 30.29 19.68 5.82
C CYS A 147 29.13 18.96 6.52
N TYR A 148 28.75 19.44 7.70
CA TYR A 148 27.72 18.83 8.54
C TYR A 148 26.27 19.05 8.04
N VAL A 149 25.45 18.01 8.15
CA VAL A 149 23.99 18.05 7.98
C VAL A 149 23.33 17.85 9.35
N PRO A 150 22.50 18.78 9.85
CA PRO A 150 21.84 18.63 11.14
C PRO A 150 20.76 17.54 11.11
N GLU A 151 20.56 16.88 12.26
CA GLU A 151 19.57 15.83 12.45
C GLU A 151 18.15 16.32 12.13
N GLY A 152 17.32 15.43 11.59
CA GLY A 152 15.95 15.71 11.14
C GLY A 152 15.82 16.23 9.70
N GLY A 153 16.93 16.48 8.99
CA GLY A 153 16.89 16.85 7.57
C GLY A 153 16.64 15.66 6.63
N LEU A 154 15.57 15.73 5.80
CA LEU A 154 15.46 14.87 4.62
C LEU A 154 16.68 15.06 3.70
N GLY A 155 17.20 13.96 3.17
CA GLY A 155 18.61 13.84 2.74
C GLY A 155 19.11 14.90 1.75
N TYR A 156 20.21 15.56 2.11
CA TYR A 156 20.90 16.51 1.24
C TYR A 156 21.66 15.80 0.10
N SER A 157 21.11 15.86 -1.11
CA SER A 157 21.89 15.63 -2.35
C SER A 157 22.84 16.81 -2.59
N LEU A 158 24.07 16.72 -2.07
CA LEU A 158 25.12 17.75 -2.18
C LEU A 158 25.78 17.79 -3.58
N ASN A 159 24.94 17.81 -4.63
CA ASN A 159 25.33 17.85 -6.05
C ASN A 159 25.48 19.28 -6.60
N GLN A 160 25.51 20.31 -5.74
CA GLN A 160 25.86 21.67 -6.11
C GLN A 160 27.12 22.08 -5.31
N LYS A 161 28.15 22.53 -6.04
CA LYS A 161 29.54 22.62 -5.56
C LYS A 161 29.67 23.51 -4.33
N CYS A 162 30.41 23.05 -3.31
CA CYS A 162 30.99 23.98 -2.33
C CYS A 162 32.09 24.81 -3.03
N PRO A 163 32.03 26.16 -3.01
CA PRO A 163 33.08 27.00 -3.57
C PRO A 163 34.22 27.13 -2.56
N CYS A 164 35.29 26.39 -2.81
CA CYS A 164 36.52 26.43 -2.02
C CYS A 164 37.37 27.66 -2.41
N ALA A 165 38.14 28.22 -1.48
CA ALA A 165 39.00 29.38 -1.74
C ALA A 165 40.05 29.10 -2.84
N ALA A 166 40.47 30.16 -3.55
CA ALA A 166 41.43 30.06 -4.64
C ALA A 166 42.81 29.63 -4.13
N GLY A 167 43.17 28.37 -4.38
CA GLY A 167 44.47 27.78 -4.01
C GLY A 167 44.43 26.31 -3.62
N LEU A 168 43.27 25.77 -3.21
CA LEU A 168 43.18 24.47 -2.52
C LEU A 168 42.37 23.39 -3.27
N ILE A 169 42.64 22.12 -2.94
CA ILE A 169 42.20 20.95 -3.73
C ILE A 169 40.91 20.33 -3.18
N CYS A 170 39.77 20.77 -3.69
CA CYS A 170 38.49 20.11 -3.41
C CYS A 170 38.29 18.83 -4.24
N LYS A 171 37.85 17.76 -3.56
CA LYS A 171 37.95 16.35 -3.98
C LYS A 171 37.04 16.05 -5.20
N LYS A 172 37.64 15.94 -6.39
CA LYS A 172 36.91 15.70 -7.66
C LYS A 172 36.10 14.39 -7.66
N LEU A 173 34.78 14.51 -7.76
CA LEU A 173 33.94 13.46 -8.38
C LEU A 173 34.35 13.29 -9.85
N LYS A 174 34.59 12.05 -10.29
CA LYS A 174 35.12 11.73 -11.63
C LYS A 174 34.02 11.70 -12.70
N HIS A 175 33.55 12.86 -13.17
CA HIS A 175 32.90 12.93 -14.48
C HIS A 175 33.96 13.00 -15.60
N ARG A 176 33.93 12.03 -16.52
CA ARG A 176 34.88 11.90 -17.63
C ARG A 176 34.20 12.20 -18.96
N HIS A 177 33.99 13.49 -19.27
CA HIS A 177 33.54 13.88 -20.60
C HIS A 177 34.60 13.54 -21.67
N ARG A 178 34.12 13.08 -22.83
CA ARG A 178 34.90 12.45 -23.90
C ARG A 178 34.91 13.38 -25.12
N LYS A 179 36.10 13.75 -25.63
CA LYS A 179 36.20 14.41 -26.95
C LYS A 179 37.50 14.08 -27.69
N ARG A 180 37.31 13.68 -28.97
CA ARG A 180 38.24 13.58 -30.12
C ARG A 180 39.25 12.41 -30.26
N ARG A 181 39.24 11.91 -31.51
CA ARG A 181 40.24 11.19 -32.35
C ARG A 181 40.67 9.78 -31.90
N LEU A 182 40.36 8.74 -32.67
CA LEU A 182 40.97 8.33 -33.95
C LEU A 182 42.49 8.13 -33.84
N ASN A 183 42.92 6.95 -33.41
CA ASN A 183 43.63 5.94 -34.23
C ASN A 183 43.82 4.65 -33.40
N GLU A 184 44.46 3.62 -33.99
CA GLU A 184 44.68 2.26 -33.43
C GLU A 184 43.45 1.32 -33.40
N ILE A 185 43.01 0.90 -34.60
CA ILE A 185 42.33 -0.40 -34.80
C ILE A 185 43.30 -1.32 -35.55
N SER A 186 44.10 -2.09 -34.81
CA SER A 186 44.79 -3.30 -35.31
C SER A 186 45.37 -4.09 -34.14
N MET A 187 44.64 -5.14 -33.69
CA MET A 187 45.18 -6.32 -32.96
C MET A 187 44.09 -7.33 -32.52
N THR A 188 42.81 -7.13 -32.84
CA THR A 188 41.69 -7.97 -32.35
C THR A 188 41.30 -9.16 -33.23
N THR A 189 41.93 -9.37 -34.39
CA THR A 189 41.65 -10.49 -35.31
C THR A 189 42.28 -11.82 -34.88
N ASN A 190 43.47 -11.82 -34.28
CA ASN A 190 44.24 -13.05 -34.04
C ASN A 190 43.76 -13.89 -32.85
N LEU A 191 43.04 -13.31 -31.89
CA LEU A 191 42.61 -14.03 -30.67
C LEU A 191 41.45 -15.01 -30.94
N ILE A 192 40.56 -14.67 -31.87
CA ILE A 192 39.39 -15.48 -32.24
C ILE A 192 39.83 -16.71 -33.06
N TRP A 193 40.81 -16.52 -33.96
CA TRP A 193 41.36 -17.62 -34.77
C TRP A 193 42.06 -18.69 -33.92
N TYR A 194 42.86 -18.25 -32.94
CA TYR A 194 43.59 -19.16 -32.04
C TYR A 194 42.64 -19.99 -31.14
N LEU A 195 41.54 -19.39 -30.66
CA LEU A 195 40.53 -20.08 -29.86
C LEU A 195 39.77 -21.15 -30.67
N ASN A 196 39.43 -20.89 -31.93
CA ASN A 196 38.81 -21.90 -32.79
C ASN A 196 39.76 -23.07 -33.12
N TRP A 197 41.06 -22.81 -33.33
CA TRP A 197 42.04 -23.86 -33.60
C TRP A 197 42.18 -24.85 -32.43
N VAL A 198 42.29 -24.33 -31.20
CA VAL A 198 42.43 -25.15 -29.98
C VAL A 198 41.18 -26.02 -29.68
N ILE A 199 40.00 -25.62 -30.16
CA ILE A 199 38.75 -26.37 -29.93
C ILE A 199 38.59 -27.56 -30.88
N HIS A 200 39.20 -27.53 -32.07
CA HIS A 200 38.95 -28.51 -33.13
C HIS A 200 39.87 -29.74 -33.18
N HIS A 201 40.95 -29.79 -32.39
CA HIS A 201 41.89 -30.92 -32.40
C HIS A 201 42.10 -31.52 -31.00
N ARG A 202 41.49 -32.69 -30.78
CA ARG A 202 41.77 -33.55 -29.62
C ARG A 202 42.90 -34.53 -29.94
N ASN A 203 44.03 -34.42 -29.25
CA ASN A 203 44.64 -35.52 -28.48
C ASN A 203 45.96 -35.09 -27.80
N VAL A 204 46.27 -35.74 -26.67
CA VAL A 204 47.55 -35.77 -25.94
C VAL A 204 48.30 -34.43 -25.73
N VAL A 205 48.20 -33.89 -24.51
CA VAL A 205 49.33 -33.18 -23.87
C VAL A 205 49.41 -33.61 -22.40
N THR A 206 50.60 -34.03 -21.96
CA THR A 206 50.88 -34.51 -20.59
C THR A 206 51.35 -33.37 -19.66
N CYS A 207 51.65 -33.69 -18.40
CA CYS A 207 51.90 -32.72 -17.31
C CYS A 207 53.28 -31.99 -17.39
N GLY A 208 53.56 -31.31 -18.52
CA GLY A 208 54.78 -30.52 -18.73
C GLY A 208 54.56 -29.02 -18.95
N ASN A 209 53.61 -28.64 -19.82
CA ASN A 209 53.61 -27.30 -20.44
C ASN A 209 53.14 -26.12 -19.54
N VAL A 210 52.66 -26.38 -18.32
CA VAL A 210 52.16 -25.33 -17.40
C VAL A 210 53.28 -24.41 -16.87
N LYS A 211 54.54 -24.87 -16.87
CA LYS A 211 55.70 -24.10 -16.36
C LYS A 211 56.20 -22.99 -17.31
N ILE A 212 55.78 -22.98 -18.58
CA ILE A 212 56.20 -21.94 -19.54
C ILE A 212 55.28 -20.71 -19.45
N LEU A 213 53.97 -20.93 -19.36
CA LEU A 213 52.96 -19.87 -19.33
C LEU A 213 53.11 -18.95 -18.09
N THR A 214 53.56 -19.50 -16.96
CA THR A 214 53.81 -18.76 -15.71
C THR A 214 54.99 -17.80 -15.78
N ARG A 215 55.98 -18.02 -16.67
CA ARG A 215 57.12 -17.09 -16.85
C ARG A 215 56.79 -15.89 -17.75
N LEU A 216 55.93 -16.07 -18.75
CA LEU A 216 55.54 -15.00 -19.69
C LEU A 216 54.69 -13.89 -19.05
N ILE A 217 53.87 -14.22 -18.06
CA ILE A 217 53.01 -13.26 -17.36
C ILE A 217 53.80 -12.40 -16.35
N ALA A 218 54.98 -12.86 -15.92
CA ALA A 218 55.75 -12.22 -14.85
C ALA A 218 56.53 -10.94 -15.24
N SER A 219 56.73 -10.67 -16.53
CA SER A 219 57.64 -9.60 -16.99
C SER A 219 57.00 -8.24 -17.28
N LYS A 220 55.67 -8.11 -17.27
CA LYS A 220 54.96 -6.86 -17.60
C LYS A 220 53.78 -6.53 -16.67
N SER A 221 54.03 -6.29 -15.37
CA SER A 221 53.10 -5.52 -14.54
C SER A 221 53.76 -4.83 -13.35
N SER A 222 54.00 -3.52 -13.46
CA SER A 222 54.47 -2.66 -12.37
C SER A 222 53.36 -1.80 -11.77
N LYS A 223 52.23 -2.41 -11.33
CA LYS A 223 51.25 -1.81 -10.38
C LYS A 223 50.21 -2.80 -9.79
N GLY A 224 50.33 -3.10 -8.49
CA GLY A 224 49.23 -2.85 -7.55
C GLY A 224 48.09 -3.87 -7.35
N ARG A 225 48.37 -4.92 -6.56
CA ARG A 225 47.51 -5.48 -5.47
C ARG A 225 46.08 -6.02 -5.70
N PHE A 226 45.37 -5.83 -6.82
CA PHE A 226 43.97 -6.36 -6.91
C PHE A 226 43.86 -7.87 -7.25
N PHE A 227 44.91 -8.49 -7.80
CA PHE A 227 44.85 -9.88 -8.29
C PHE A 227 45.17 -10.98 -7.24
N CYS A 228 45.81 -10.65 -6.11
CA CYS A 228 46.31 -11.67 -5.18
C CYS A 228 45.21 -12.43 -4.42
N MET A 229 44.06 -11.81 -4.11
CA MET A 229 43.00 -12.48 -3.34
C MET A 229 42.25 -13.54 -4.14
N LEU A 230 42.17 -13.43 -5.47
CA LEU A 230 41.49 -14.42 -6.31
C LEU A 230 42.32 -15.71 -6.43
N ALA A 231 43.65 -15.56 -6.55
CA ALA A 231 44.59 -16.69 -6.62
C ALA A 231 44.65 -17.53 -5.34
N TRP A 232 44.32 -16.96 -4.17
CA TRP A 232 44.32 -17.69 -2.89
C TRP A 232 43.04 -18.54 -2.68
N ARG A 233 41.89 -18.09 -3.21
CA ARG A 233 40.60 -18.80 -3.01
C ARG A 233 40.44 -20.06 -3.87
N VAL A 234 41.11 -20.18 -5.00
CA VAL A 234 41.02 -21.37 -5.88
C VAL A 234 41.76 -22.58 -5.26
N THR A 235 42.85 -22.34 -4.54
CA THR A 235 43.74 -23.40 -4.01
C THR A 235 43.21 -24.10 -2.75
N GLN A 236 42.09 -23.65 -2.18
CA GLN A 236 41.49 -24.18 -0.94
C GLN A 236 40.30 -25.13 -1.17
N ILE A 237 39.90 -25.39 -2.42
CA ILE A 237 38.68 -26.17 -2.74
C ILE A 237 38.99 -27.64 -3.12
N VAL A 238 40.27 -28.02 -3.29
CA VAL A 238 40.69 -29.39 -3.70
C VAL A 238 41.67 -30.01 -2.69
N SER A 239 41.33 -29.92 -1.39
CA SER A 239 42.02 -30.55 -0.25
C SER A 239 41.24 -30.19 1.03
N ARG A 240 40.68 -31.09 1.85
CA ARG A 240 40.88 -32.54 2.04
C ARG A 240 39.58 -33.24 2.44
N SER A 241 39.49 -34.54 2.15
CA SER A 241 38.63 -35.49 2.88
C SER A 241 39.52 -36.57 3.53
N SER A 242 39.64 -36.57 4.86
CA SER A 242 40.20 -37.66 5.69
C SER A 242 40.08 -37.34 7.19
N ARG A 243 40.22 -38.35 8.06
CA ARG A 243 39.97 -38.29 9.53
C ARG A 243 41.27 -38.28 10.37
N ILE A 244 41.10 -38.18 11.71
CA ILE A 244 41.92 -38.72 12.83
C ILE A 244 42.74 -37.73 13.71
N VAL A 245 42.15 -37.47 14.90
CA VAL A 245 42.67 -37.43 16.30
C VAL A 245 44.20 -37.41 16.59
N PHE A 246 44.70 -36.44 17.40
CA PHE A 246 45.27 -36.64 18.76
C PHE A 246 45.65 -35.34 19.53
N LEU A 247 46.11 -35.49 20.79
CA LEU A 247 46.08 -34.55 21.95
C LEU A 247 47.27 -33.55 22.13
N ARG A 248 47.09 -32.66 23.14
CA ARG A 248 48.07 -31.79 23.86
C ARG A 248 48.54 -30.51 23.12
N GLY A 249 48.89 -29.41 23.80
CA GLY A 249 48.78 -29.06 25.23
C GLY A 249 49.65 -27.85 25.63
N ASN A 250 49.35 -27.21 26.78
CA ASN A 250 50.00 -26.00 27.36
C ASN A 250 49.79 -24.68 26.56
N LYS A 251 49.36 -23.53 27.11
CA LYS A 251 49.62 -22.76 28.36
C LYS A 251 50.65 -21.63 28.14
N HIS A 252 50.22 -20.38 28.31
CA HIS A 252 50.96 -19.33 29.03
C HIS A 252 49.96 -18.24 29.52
N HIS A 253 50.30 -17.52 30.59
CA HIS A 253 49.38 -16.65 31.33
C HIS A 253 50.16 -15.60 32.15
N PHE A 254 49.86 -14.30 31.96
CA PHE A 254 50.20 -13.15 32.81
C PHE A 254 49.40 -11.92 32.30
N VAL A 255 49.35 -10.75 32.95
CA VAL A 255 48.69 -10.35 34.22
C VAL A 255 49.11 -8.89 34.53
N LEU A 256 48.31 -8.15 35.32
CA LEU A 256 48.37 -6.70 35.66
C LEU A 256 47.83 -5.74 34.57
N LYS A 257 47.15 -4.59 34.81
CA LYS A 257 46.73 -3.70 35.95
C LYS A 257 47.38 -2.28 35.90
N ARG A 258 46.57 -1.27 36.30
CA ARG A 258 46.91 0.18 36.54
C ARG A 258 47.24 0.98 35.27
N PHE A 259 47.19 2.32 35.23
CA PHE A 259 46.92 3.44 36.18
C PHE A 259 46.28 4.61 35.34
N LEU A 260 45.71 5.74 35.78
CA LEU A 260 45.44 6.45 37.07
C LEU A 260 43.92 6.81 37.15
N THR A 261 43.24 7.35 38.19
CA THR A 261 43.52 7.91 39.54
C THR A 261 43.97 9.38 39.70
N THR A 262 43.02 10.34 39.76
CA THR A 262 43.19 11.69 40.36
C THR A 262 42.13 11.97 41.43
N THR A 263 42.57 12.26 42.65
CA THR A 263 41.76 12.78 43.78
C THR A 263 42.43 14.04 44.34
N PRO A 264 41.68 15.10 44.67
CA PRO A 264 42.27 16.29 45.29
C PRO A 264 42.66 16.05 46.76
N PHE A 265 43.61 16.86 47.21
CA PHE A 265 44.25 16.86 48.53
C PHE A 265 43.61 17.92 49.44
N ILE A 266 43.66 17.76 50.76
CA ILE A 266 43.74 18.85 51.76
C ILE A 266 44.10 18.25 53.13
N MET A 267 44.76 19.06 53.97
CA MET A 267 45.50 18.63 55.16
C MET A 267 44.69 18.68 56.46
N SER A 268 45.19 17.98 57.47
CA SER A 268 44.79 18.09 58.88
C SER A 268 45.92 18.71 59.72
N SER A 269 45.59 19.65 60.60
CA SER A 269 46.48 20.18 61.65
C SER A 269 45.67 20.48 62.92
N GLU A 270 46.30 20.40 64.08
CA GLU A 270 45.63 20.38 65.40
C GLU A 270 45.49 21.77 66.07
N ASN A 271 44.80 21.75 67.22
CA ASN A 271 44.75 22.75 68.30
C ASN A 271 43.83 23.99 68.16
N GLY A 272 43.03 24.23 69.22
CA GLY A 272 42.81 25.60 69.73
C GLY A 272 41.37 26.07 70.03
N ILE A 273 40.87 25.80 71.25
CA ILE A 273 40.15 26.74 72.16
C ILE A 273 39.02 27.65 71.59
N GLY A 274 37.82 27.63 72.22
CA GLY A 274 37.08 28.88 72.51
C GLY A 274 35.62 29.04 72.05
N GLY A 275 34.68 28.70 72.95
CA GLY A 275 33.38 29.36 73.22
C GLY A 275 32.56 30.16 72.18
N SER A 276 31.41 29.56 71.80
CA SER A 276 30.06 30.18 71.58
C SER A 276 29.82 31.23 70.46
N PRO A 277 28.55 31.49 70.08
CA PRO A 277 27.34 30.66 70.12
C PRO A 277 26.91 30.19 68.70
N ALA A 278 25.73 29.57 68.54
CA ALA A 278 25.31 28.93 67.29
C ALA A 278 24.60 29.87 66.29
N GLU A 279 24.93 29.75 65.01
CA GLU A 279 24.17 30.32 63.88
C GLU A 279 23.20 29.27 63.27
N GLU A 280 21.97 29.67 62.93
CA GLU A 280 21.04 28.80 62.20
C GLU A 280 21.48 28.61 60.74
N LYS A 281 21.76 27.37 60.32
CA LYS A 281 22.00 27.03 58.91
C LYS A 281 20.70 27.10 58.10
N VAL A 282 20.36 28.30 57.67
CA VAL A 282 19.27 28.57 56.72
C VAL A 282 19.59 27.89 55.38
N THR A 283 18.68 27.04 54.91
CA THR A 283 18.70 26.54 53.53
C THR A 283 18.00 27.54 52.62
N LEU A 284 18.73 28.04 51.62
CA LEU A 284 18.23 29.04 50.67
C LEU A 284 17.57 28.37 49.46
N GLY A 285 16.55 29.02 48.90
CA GLY A 285 15.98 28.65 47.60
C GLY A 285 16.82 29.17 46.42
N PRO A 286 16.42 28.87 45.17
CA PRO A 286 17.10 29.36 43.96
C PRO A 286 17.24 30.89 43.90
N ASP A 287 16.30 31.59 44.53
CA ASP A 287 16.20 33.06 44.55
C ASP A 287 16.96 33.71 45.72
N GLY A 288 17.79 32.94 46.44
CA GLY A 288 18.65 33.44 47.53
C GLY A 288 17.94 33.75 48.85
N GLN A 289 16.66 33.40 49.01
CA GLN A 289 15.89 33.62 50.25
C GLN A 289 15.70 32.36 51.11
N PRO A 290 15.46 32.50 52.44
CA PRO A 290 15.20 31.38 53.36
C PRO A 290 14.00 30.52 52.96
N LEU A 291 14.19 29.19 52.85
CA LEU A 291 13.09 28.26 52.64
C LEU A 291 12.21 28.12 53.90
N SER A 292 10.92 28.42 53.78
CA SER A 292 10.00 28.36 54.92
C SER A 292 9.85 26.95 55.50
N LYS A 293 9.51 26.85 56.80
CA LYS A 293 9.27 25.57 57.50
C LYS A 293 8.16 24.70 56.86
N LYS A 294 7.29 25.26 56.01
CA LYS A 294 6.33 24.50 55.17
C LYS A 294 6.99 23.92 53.90
N ALA A 295 7.89 24.65 53.25
CA ALA A 295 8.60 24.18 52.06
C ALA A 295 9.55 23.01 52.38
N LEU A 296 10.27 23.10 53.51
CA LEU A 296 11.15 22.03 53.99
C LEU A 296 10.37 20.73 54.27
N LYS A 297 9.29 20.79 55.08
CA LYS A 297 8.43 19.62 55.33
C LYS A 297 7.78 19.05 54.07
N LYS A 298 7.54 19.87 53.03
CA LYS A 298 7.07 19.38 51.73
C LYS A 298 8.16 18.57 51.03
N MET A 299 9.38 19.11 50.89
CA MET A 299 10.50 18.40 50.28
C MET A 299 10.91 17.14 51.05
N GLU A 300 10.84 17.14 52.39
CA GLU A 300 11.06 15.94 53.21
C GLU A 300 10.02 14.85 52.90
N LYS A 301 8.73 15.21 52.85
CA LYS A 301 7.65 14.28 52.53
C LYS A 301 7.68 13.79 51.08
N GLU A 302 8.15 14.61 50.15
CA GLU A 302 8.39 14.21 48.75
C GLU A 302 9.58 13.25 48.66
N LYS A 303 10.73 13.55 49.30
CA LYS A 303 11.88 12.64 49.41
C LYS A 303 11.54 11.33 50.12
N GLU A 304 10.69 11.34 51.15
CA GLU A 304 10.22 10.13 51.83
C GLU A 304 9.33 9.28 50.91
N LYS A 305 8.47 9.92 50.11
CA LYS A 305 7.64 9.26 49.10
C LYS A 305 8.47 8.69 47.95
N GLU A 306 9.50 9.39 47.50
CA GLU A 306 10.48 8.91 46.52
C GLU A 306 11.31 7.76 47.09
N LYS A 307 11.78 7.85 48.34
CA LYS A 307 12.49 6.76 49.01
C LYS A 307 11.62 5.51 49.13
N LYS A 308 10.36 5.64 49.57
CA LYS A 308 9.40 4.52 49.64
C LYS A 308 9.02 3.97 48.27
N LYS A 309 9.05 4.79 47.22
CA LYS A 309 8.92 4.33 45.83
C LYS A 309 10.16 3.53 45.42
N ALA A 310 11.36 4.06 45.62
CA ALA A 310 12.63 3.41 45.27
C ALA A 310 12.87 2.11 46.08
N GLU A 311 12.51 2.06 47.37
CA GLU A 311 12.54 0.85 48.19
C GLU A 311 11.55 -0.21 47.67
N ARG A 312 10.37 0.19 47.18
CA ARG A 312 9.40 -0.72 46.55
C ARG A 312 9.88 -1.21 45.19
N GLU A 313 10.47 -0.34 44.37
CA GLU A 313 11.02 -0.67 43.06
C GLU A 313 12.26 -1.57 43.20
N ALA A 314 13.16 -1.30 44.15
CA ALA A 314 14.31 -2.13 44.47
C ALA A 314 13.89 -3.50 45.05
N LYS A 315 12.86 -3.55 45.91
CA LYS A 315 12.31 -4.82 46.39
C LYS A 315 11.63 -5.61 45.26
N GLN A 316 10.92 -4.95 44.35
CA GLN A 316 10.36 -5.60 43.16
C GLN A 316 11.43 -6.07 42.19
N ALA A 317 12.56 -5.36 42.05
CA ALA A 317 13.71 -5.79 41.28
C ALA A 317 14.38 -7.02 41.91
N ALA A 318 14.67 -7.01 43.21
CA ALA A 318 15.23 -8.17 43.92
C ALA A 318 14.27 -9.38 43.90
N GLU A 319 12.96 -9.16 44.04
CA GLU A 319 11.94 -10.21 43.87
C GLU A 319 11.78 -10.69 42.41
N ALA A 320 12.26 -9.92 41.43
CA ALA A 320 12.31 -10.33 40.02
C ALA A 320 13.61 -11.11 39.74
N GLU A 321 14.77 -10.61 40.16
CA GLU A 321 16.07 -11.29 40.06
C GLU A 321 16.06 -12.65 40.76
N ALA A 322 15.46 -12.75 41.96
CA ALA A 322 15.32 -14.02 42.67
C ALA A 322 14.43 -15.04 41.92
N LYS A 323 13.41 -14.58 41.18
CA LYS A 323 12.56 -15.46 40.35
C LYS A 323 13.22 -15.78 39.01
N ASP A 324 13.99 -14.85 38.47
CA ASP A 324 14.78 -15.03 37.26
C ASP A 324 15.94 -16.01 37.50
N ALA A 325 16.47 -16.11 38.72
CA ALA A 325 17.45 -17.13 39.10
C ALA A 325 16.88 -18.57 39.09
N GLU A 326 15.55 -18.75 39.20
CA GLU A 326 14.89 -20.07 39.21
C GLU A 326 14.30 -20.51 37.85
N ASP A 327 14.27 -19.63 36.84
CA ASP A 327 13.60 -19.95 35.57
C ASP A 327 14.48 -20.79 34.61
N TYR A 328 14.18 -22.08 34.54
CA TYR A 328 14.85 -23.07 33.69
C TYR A 328 14.36 -23.10 32.22
N ALA A 329 13.47 -22.19 31.81
CA ALA A 329 12.88 -22.19 30.46
C ALA A 329 13.12 -20.89 29.65
N LYS A 330 14.06 -20.03 30.07
CA LYS A 330 14.29 -18.71 29.44
C LYS A 330 14.57 -18.74 27.94
N ASP A 331 15.25 -19.76 27.44
CA ASP A 331 15.54 -19.94 26.00
C ASP A 331 14.35 -20.51 25.20
N ARG A 332 13.23 -20.81 25.87
CA ARG A 332 11.98 -21.30 25.28
C ARG A 332 10.90 -20.23 25.12
N TYR A 333 11.06 -19.04 25.71
CA TYR A 333 10.13 -17.93 25.52
C TYR A 333 10.81 -16.56 25.53
N ALA A 334 10.42 -15.68 24.60
CA ALA A 334 10.93 -14.31 24.53
C ALA A 334 10.03 -13.44 23.65
N VAL A 335 10.22 -12.11 23.72
CA VAL A 335 9.90 -11.23 22.59
C VAL A 335 11.13 -11.21 21.68
N LEU A 336 10.94 -11.52 20.40
CA LEU A 336 12.03 -11.58 19.43
C LEU A 336 12.48 -10.16 19.03
N PRO A 337 13.77 -9.97 18.65
CA PRO A 337 14.19 -8.76 17.98
C PRO A 337 13.45 -8.59 16.65
N MET A 338 13.16 -7.33 16.27
CA MET A 338 12.42 -7.00 15.05
C MET A 338 12.97 -7.73 13.82
N ALA A 339 12.07 -8.37 13.07
CA ALA A 339 12.41 -9.19 11.91
C ALA A 339 12.99 -8.33 10.76
N GLN A 340 14.32 -8.33 10.64
CA GLN A 340 15.08 -7.55 9.64
C GLN A 340 15.84 -8.45 8.64
N SER A 341 15.37 -9.68 8.40
CA SER A 341 16.03 -10.67 7.50
C SER A 341 17.51 -10.92 7.79
N ARG A 342 17.92 -10.79 9.07
CA ARG A 342 19.32 -10.92 9.54
C ARG A 342 19.91 -12.31 9.31
N GLU A 343 19.06 -13.33 9.27
CA GLU A 343 19.41 -14.73 9.11
C GLU A 343 18.41 -15.45 8.19
N LYS A 344 18.84 -16.56 7.60
CA LYS A 344 17.97 -17.53 6.91
C LYS A 344 18.13 -18.87 7.61
N THR A 345 17.09 -19.33 8.29
CA THR A 345 17.09 -20.61 9.01
C THR A 345 16.46 -21.71 8.16
N SER A 346 16.83 -22.96 8.41
CA SER A 346 16.23 -24.15 7.79
C SER A 346 14.93 -24.61 8.50
N LYS A 347 14.26 -23.71 9.23
CA LYS A 347 13.02 -24.00 9.96
C LYS A 347 11.88 -24.25 8.98
N VAL A 348 11.22 -25.41 9.10
CA VAL A 348 10.01 -25.75 8.36
C VAL A 348 8.81 -25.20 9.11
N TRP A 349 7.91 -24.51 8.41
CA TRP A 349 6.72 -23.89 8.99
C TRP A 349 5.46 -24.65 8.59
N THR A 350 4.63 -24.99 9.56
CA THR A 350 3.33 -25.66 9.36
C THR A 350 2.21 -24.60 9.39
N LYS A 351 1.19 -24.72 8.54
CA LYS A 351 0.00 -23.85 8.62
C LYS A 351 -1.04 -24.45 9.55
N VAL A 352 -1.83 -23.57 10.20
CA VAL A 352 -2.90 -24.00 11.11
C VAL A 352 -3.92 -24.89 10.40
N LYS A 353 -4.21 -24.64 9.11
CA LYS A 353 -5.11 -25.46 8.29
C LYS A 353 -4.59 -26.88 7.95
N ASP A 354 -3.30 -27.14 8.15
CA ASP A 354 -2.65 -28.42 7.85
C ASP A 354 -2.48 -29.27 9.12
N LEU A 355 -3.03 -28.82 10.26
CA LEU A 355 -3.00 -29.51 11.55
C LEU A 355 -4.25 -30.39 11.71
N THR A 356 -4.38 -31.40 10.86
CA THR A 356 -5.44 -32.41 10.95
C THR A 356 -5.02 -33.56 11.88
N SER A 357 -5.87 -34.59 12.03
CA SER A 357 -5.51 -35.83 12.74
C SER A 357 -4.26 -36.52 12.18
N GLU A 358 -3.89 -36.30 10.92
CA GLU A 358 -2.62 -36.78 10.34
C GLU A 358 -1.38 -36.10 10.95
N ALA A 359 -1.54 -34.96 11.62
CA ALA A 359 -0.43 -34.25 12.26
C ALA A 359 -0.06 -34.80 13.65
N VAL A 360 -0.89 -35.67 14.25
CA VAL A 360 -0.69 -36.21 15.60
C VAL A 360 0.66 -36.92 15.75
N GLY A 361 1.34 -36.66 16.86
CA GLY A 361 2.70 -37.14 17.17
C GLY A 361 3.82 -36.39 16.45
N LYS A 362 3.51 -35.48 15.50
CA LYS A 362 4.53 -34.66 14.83
C LYS A 362 4.86 -33.44 15.68
N ARG A 363 6.14 -33.08 15.71
CA ARG A 363 6.59 -31.77 16.21
C ARG A 363 6.42 -30.73 15.10
N VAL A 364 5.73 -29.65 15.41
CA VAL A 364 5.39 -28.57 14.46
C VAL A 364 5.97 -27.24 14.92
N LEU A 365 6.21 -26.35 13.96
CA LEU A 365 6.50 -24.94 14.18
C LEU A 365 5.46 -24.11 13.42
N VAL A 366 4.67 -23.34 14.15
CA VAL A 366 3.53 -22.59 13.63
C VAL A 366 3.75 -21.10 13.90
N ARG A 367 3.50 -20.26 12.88
CA ARG A 367 3.39 -18.80 13.05
C ARG A 367 1.93 -18.40 12.96
N ALA A 368 1.37 -17.87 14.03
CA ALA A 368 -0.05 -17.54 14.15
C ALA A 368 -0.27 -16.22 14.91
N ARG A 369 -1.49 -15.68 14.85
CA ARG A 369 -1.96 -14.68 15.81
C ARG A 369 -2.46 -15.37 17.07
N LEU A 370 -2.16 -14.78 18.22
CA LEU A 370 -2.73 -15.15 19.50
C LEU A 370 -4.13 -14.54 19.62
N HIS A 371 -5.16 -15.32 19.36
CA HIS A 371 -6.54 -14.83 19.29
C HIS A 371 -7.11 -14.58 20.68
N THR A 372 -7.00 -15.57 21.57
CA THR A 372 -7.38 -15.50 22.99
C THR A 372 -6.41 -16.32 23.85
N THR A 373 -6.34 -15.99 25.14
CA THR A 373 -5.59 -16.73 26.17
C THR A 373 -6.45 -16.93 27.42
N ARG A 374 -6.26 -18.05 28.11
CA ARG A 374 -6.93 -18.38 29.38
C ARG A 374 -5.94 -19.11 30.30
N GLY A 375 -5.41 -18.39 31.28
CA GLY A 375 -4.58 -18.96 32.33
C GLY A 375 -5.40 -19.69 33.39
N THR A 376 -4.89 -20.81 33.90
CA THR A 376 -5.45 -21.57 35.01
C THR A 376 -4.41 -21.62 36.13
N GLY A 377 -4.43 -20.57 36.97
CA GLY A 377 -3.37 -20.28 37.93
C GLY A 377 -2.02 -20.03 37.25
N SER A 378 -0.92 -20.41 37.91
CA SER A 378 0.45 -20.35 37.37
C SER A 378 0.95 -21.70 36.82
N LYS A 379 0.06 -22.68 36.65
CA LYS A 379 0.40 -24.04 36.22
C LYS A 379 0.07 -24.35 34.75
N GLN A 380 -0.98 -23.73 34.20
CA GLN A 380 -1.46 -24.00 32.84
C GLN A 380 -1.96 -22.73 32.15
N CYS A 381 -1.80 -22.66 30.84
CA CYS A 381 -2.34 -21.62 29.97
C CYS A 381 -2.85 -22.26 28.67
N PHE A 382 -4.13 -22.04 28.38
CA PHE A 382 -4.75 -22.38 27.10
C PHE A 382 -4.71 -21.15 26.18
N MET A 383 -4.50 -21.36 24.88
CA MET A 383 -4.47 -20.29 23.89
C MET A 383 -5.12 -20.73 22.58
N ILE A 384 -5.83 -19.83 21.90
CA ILE A 384 -6.31 -20.07 20.53
C ILE A 384 -5.33 -19.41 19.55
N LEU A 385 -4.72 -20.22 18.70
CA LEU A 385 -3.75 -19.81 17.69
C LEU A 385 -4.43 -19.75 16.33
N ARG A 386 -4.38 -18.58 15.68
CA ARG A 386 -5.15 -18.28 14.46
C ARG A 386 -4.26 -17.89 13.28
N ASP A 387 -4.39 -18.58 12.15
CA ASP A 387 -3.84 -18.15 10.86
C ASP A 387 -4.99 -17.93 9.87
N ARG A 388 -5.19 -16.67 9.47
CA ARG A 388 -6.38 -16.21 8.72
C ARG A 388 -7.69 -16.65 9.38
N GLN A 389 -8.41 -17.57 8.73
CA GLN A 389 -9.70 -18.13 9.14
C GLN A 389 -9.61 -19.46 9.89
N TYR A 390 -8.39 -19.99 10.11
CA TYR A 390 -8.17 -21.28 10.76
C TYR A 390 -7.65 -21.09 12.19
N THR A 391 -8.18 -21.89 13.13
CA THR A 391 -7.87 -21.83 14.56
C THR A 391 -7.55 -23.21 15.13
N VAL A 392 -6.58 -23.28 16.03
CA VAL A 392 -6.19 -24.49 16.79
C VAL A 392 -5.91 -24.13 18.26
N GLN A 393 -6.20 -25.04 19.18
CA GLN A 393 -5.87 -24.84 20.60
C GLN A 393 -4.40 -25.19 20.87
N GLY A 394 -3.71 -24.31 21.58
CA GLY A 394 -2.41 -24.55 22.19
C GLY A 394 -2.51 -24.69 23.70
N ILE A 395 -1.75 -25.61 24.29
CA ILE A 395 -1.67 -25.86 25.72
C ILE A 395 -0.22 -25.68 26.19
N CYS A 396 0.01 -24.72 27.09
CA CYS A 396 1.29 -24.49 27.76
C CYS A 396 1.13 -24.84 29.24
N ALA A 397 1.79 -25.89 29.71
CA ALA A 397 1.60 -26.45 31.06
C ALA A 397 2.95 -26.73 31.74
N VAL A 398 3.06 -26.41 33.03
CA VAL A 398 4.31 -26.58 33.79
C VAL A 398 4.70 -28.06 33.89
N ASN A 399 5.93 -28.35 33.49
CA ASN A 399 6.58 -29.66 33.55
C ASN A 399 8.11 -29.46 33.68
N ASP A 400 8.92 -30.51 33.53
CA ASP A 400 10.39 -30.45 33.72
C ASP A 400 11.14 -29.53 32.74
N VAL A 401 10.46 -28.98 31.72
CA VAL A 401 11.02 -28.12 30.68
C VAL A 401 10.21 -26.85 30.40
N ILE A 402 9.03 -26.68 31.02
CA ILE A 402 8.16 -25.51 30.89
C ILE A 402 7.98 -24.89 32.28
N SER A 403 8.55 -23.70 32.48
CA SER A 403 8.54 -23.05 33.79
C SER A 403 7.22 -22.33 34.10
N LYS A 404 7.02 -21.98 35.38
CA LYS A 404 5.94 -21.07 35.81
C LYS A 404 6.07 -19.68 35.18
N GLY A 405 7.29 -19.23 34.87
CA GLY A 405 7.54 -17.97 34.19
C GLY A 405 7.13 -18.02 32.72
N MET A 406 7.41 -19.12 32.02
CA MET A 406 6.94 -19.37 30.66
C MET A 406 5.40 -19.38 30.56
N VAL A 407 4.72 -20.07 31.48
CA VAL A 407 3.24 -20.08 31.54
C VAL A 407 2.70 -18.67 31.82
N LYS A 408 3.28 -17.94 32.78
CA LYS A 408 2.89 -16.55 33.09
C LYS A 408 3.14 -15.61 31.90
N PHE A 409 4.26 -15.77 31.19
CA PHE A 409 4.56 -15.02 29.98
C PHE A 409 3.50 -15.28 28.92
N ALA A 410 3.23 -16.55 28.59
CA ALA A 410 2.23 -16.94 27.60
C ALA A 410 0.83 -16.40 27.93
N THR A 411 0.40 -16.43 29.20
CA THR A 411 -0.86 -15.83 29.64
C THR A 411 -0.89 -14.30 29.48
N GLY A 412 0.26 -13.63 29.63
CA GLY A 412 0.40 -12.18 29.56
C GLY A 412 0.66 -11.58 28.16
N ILE A 413 0.69 -12.39 27.08
CA ILE A 413 0.83 -11.86 25.73
C ILE A 413 -0.51 -11.23 25.29
N ASN A 414 -0.45 -9.99 24.77
CA ASN A 414 -1.63 -9.26 24.30
C ASN A 414 -2.34 -9.98 23.12
N LYS A 415 -3.69 -9.94 23.08
CA LYS A 415 -4.50 -10.42 21.94
C LYS A 415 -3.97 -9.86 20.61
N GLU A 416 -4.15 -10.62 19.54
CA GLU A 416 -3.74 -10.32 18.16
C GLU A 416 -2.21 -10.21 17.90
N SER A 417 -1.36 -10.36 18.93
CA SER A 417 0.10 -10.50 18.78
C SER A 417 0.46 -11.68 17.86
N ILE A 418 1.52 -11.54 17.07
CA ILE A 418 2.03 -12.63 16.21
C ILE A 418 3.05 -13.43 17.02
N VAL A 419 2.84 -14.74 17.12
CA VAL A 419 3.68 -15.67 17.87
C VAL A 419 4.20 -16.80 16.98
N ASP A 420 5.44 -17.21 17.25
CA ASP A 420 6.03 -18.47 16.80
C ASP A 420 5.86 -19.50 17.93
N VAL A 421 5.17 -20.60 17.65
CA VAL A 421 4.90 -21.68 18.59
C VAL A 421 5.55 -22.96 18.08
N GLU A 422 6.44 -23.54 18.88
CA GLU A 422 6.99 -24.88 18.65
C GLU A 422 6.34 -25.84 19.65
N GLY A 423 5.91 -27.02 19.20
CA GLY A 423 5.23 -27.98 20.06
C GLY A 423 4.94 -29.32 19.39
N GLU A 424 4.35 -30.24 20.13
CA GLU A 424 3.90 -31.56 19.66
C GLU A 424 2.38 -31.54 19.44
N VAL A 425 1.91 -32.02 18.29
CA VAL A 425 0.46 -32.14 18.02
C VAL A 425 -0.08 -33.42 18.66
N LYS A 426 -1.19 -33.32 19.40
CA LYS A 426 -1.89 -34.46 20.03
C LYS A 426 -3.36 -34.44 19.68
N SER A 427 -4.00 -35.60 19.67
CA SER A 427 -5.46 -35.69 19.55
C SER A 427 -6.13 -35.00 20.74
N ALA A 428 -7.16 -34.19 20.48
CA ALA A 428 -7.96 -33.58 21.54
C ALA A 428 -8.76 -34.66 22.28
N ALA A 429 -8.82 -34.58 23.61
CA ALA A 429 -9.61 -35.54 24.41
C ALA A 429 -11.13 -35.37 24.23
N GLN A 430 -11.56 -34.18 23.81
CA GLN A 430 -12.91 -33.83 23.37
C GLN A 430 -12.77 -32.81 22.24
N LYS A 431 -13.70 -32.80 21.27
CA LYS A 431 -13.67 -31.85 20.14
C LYS A 431 -13.66 -30.40 20.62
N VAL A 432 -12.64 -29.64 20.22
CA VAL A 432 -12.47 -28.23 20.61
C VAL A 432 -13.32 -27.33 19.70
N GLN A 433 -14.63 -27.28 19.98
CA GLN A 433 -15.65 -26.56 19.18
C GLN A 433 -15.39 -25.06 18.95
N SER A 434 -14.49 -24.44 19.71
CA SER A 434 -14.04 -23.05 19.51
C SER A 434 -12.93 -22.89 18.45
N CYS A 435 -12.42 -23.99 17.91
CA CYS A 435 -11.33 -24.04 16.94
C CYS A 435 -11.79 -24.73 15.64
N SER A 436 -11.25 -24.32 14.49
CA SER A 436 -11.55 -25.02 13.23
C SER A 436 -10.80 -26.35 13.10
N GLN A 437 -9.69 -26.52 13.81
CA GLN A 437 -9.05 -27.82 14.04
C GLN A 437 -9.58 -28.35 15.37
N GLU A 438 -10.75 -28.99 15.36
CA GLU A 438 -11.44 -29.48 16.57
C GLU A 438 -10.76 -30.71 17.18
N ASP A 439 -10.15 -31.56 16.36
CA ASP A 439 -9.72 -32.91 16.73
C ASP A 439 -8.27 -32.99 17.25
N VAL A 440 -7.53 -31.88 17.25
CA VAL A 440 -6.12 -31.83 17.69
C VAL A 440 -5.75 -30.55 18.45
N GLU A 441 -4.71 -30.65 19.27
CA GLU A 441 -4.16 -29.58 20.09
C GLU A 441 -2.63 -29.55 19.99
N ILE A 442 -2.01 -28.37 20.13
CA ILE A 442 -0.55 -28.22 20.20
C ILE A 442 -0.10 -28.15 21.66
N PHE A 443 0.68 -29.12 22.11
CA PHE A 443 1.39 -29.08 23.39
C PHE A 443 2.65 -28.23 23.21
N VAL A 444 2.66 -27.03 23.79
CA VAL A 444 3.62 -25.95 23.51
C VAL A 444 4.92 -26.15 24.25
N ASP A 445 6.01 -26.38 23.52
CA ASP A 445 7.39 -26.47 24.04
C ASP A 445 8.11 -25.12 24.10
N LYS A 446 7.81 -24.23 23.16
CA LYS A 446 8.41 -22.89 23.04
C LYS A 446 7.38 -21.90 22.49
N ILE A 447 7.39 -20.66 22.97
CA ILE A 447 6.54 -19.57 22.47
C ILE A 447 7.30 -18.24 22.39
N PHE A 448 7.46 -17.71 21.17
CA PHE A 448 8.19 -16.46 20.93
C PHE A 448 7.29 -15.42 20.28
N VAL A 449 7.24 -14.21 20.83
CA VAL A 449 6.47 -13.10 20.25
C VAL A 449 7.28 -12.46 19.12
N VAL A 450 6.81 -12.61 17.89
CA VAL A 450 7.40 -12.04 16.66
C VAL A 450 7.02 -10.57 16.50
N SER A 451 5.79 -10.23 16.87
CA SER A 451 5.25 -8.88 16.85
C SER A 451 4.25 -8.74 17.99
N LEU A 452 4.62 -8.01 19.03
CA LEU A 452 3.74 -7.71 20.16
C LEU A 452 2.68 -6.70 19.71
N ALA A 453 1.41 -7.01 19.95
CA ALA A 453 0.31 -6.07 19.73
C ALA A 453 0.15 -5.12 20.93
N GLU A 454 -0.49 -3.97 20.71
CA GLU A 454 -0.92 -3.11 21.81
C GLU A 454 -2.03 -3.78 22.64
N PRO A 455 -2.12 -3.50 23.96
CA PRO A 455 -3.03 -4.22 24.86
C PRO A 455 -4.51 -3.86 24.66
N ARG A 456 -4.82 -2.69 24.07
CA ARG A 456 -6.18 -2.25 23.74
C ARG A 456 -6.38 -2.29 22.22
N LEU A 457 -7.17 -3.25 21.76
CA LEU A 457 -7.68 -3.26 20.39
C LEU A 457 -8.84 -2.23 20.26
N PRO A 458 -9.04 -1.59 19.10
CA PRO A 458 -10.14 -0.66 18.89
C PRO A 458 -11.51 -1.36 18.74
N LEU A 459 -11.50 -2.63 18.32
CA LEU A 459 -12.64 -3.56 18.36
C LEU A 459 -12.13 -4.96 18.71
N GLN A 460 -12.98 -5.82 19.28
CA GLN A 460 -12.66 -7.25 19.44
C GLN A 460 -13.02 -8.01 18.15
N ILE A 461 -12.21 -9.01 17.80
CA ILE A 461 -12.49 -9.92 16.67
C ILE A 461 -13.79 -10.70 16.93
N ASP A 462 -14.01 -11.08 18.19
CA ASP A 462 -15.14 -11.89 18.65
C ASP A 462 -16.47 -11.15 18.40
N ASP A 463 -16.61 -9.94 18.95
CA ASP A 463 -17.79 -9.07 18.78
C ASP A 463 -18.01 -8.62 17.32
N ALA A 464 -16.95 -8.54 16.51
CA ALA A 464 -17.06 -8.23 15.08
C ALA A 464 -17.44 -9.45 14.21
N SER A 465 -17.23 -10.68 14.70
CA SER A 465 -17.56 -11.95 14.01
C SER A 465 -18.93 -12.53 14.40
N ARG A 466 -19.59 -11.95 15.40
CA ARG A 466 -20.90 -12.36 15.93
C ARG A 466 -22.01 -12.37 14.85
N PRO A 467 -22.93 -13.34 14.83
CA PRO A 467 -24.04 -13.36 13.86
C PRO A 467 -24.95 -12.14 14.04
N GLU A 468 -25.35 -11.47 12.95
CA GLU A 468 -26.22 -10.27 13.05
C GLU A 468 -27.63 -10.57 13.59
N THR A 469 -27.98 -11.85 13.82
CA THR A 469 -29.21 -12.33 14.48
C THR A 469 -29.10 -12.51 16.01
N ASP A 470 -27.93 -12.29 16.61
CA ASP A 470 -27.69 -12.44 18.06
C ASP A 470 -28.08 -11.14 18.80
N GLU A 471 -29.37 -10.92 19.03
CA GLU A 471 -29.89 -9.68 19.64
C GLU A 471 -29.52 -9.51 21.13
N GLU A 472 -29.09 -10.57 21.82
CA GLU A 472 -28.77 -10.53 23.26
C GLU A 472 -27.44 -9.83 23.57
N GLN A 473 -26.55 -9.67 22.58
CA GLN A 473 -25.17 -9.22 22.79
C GLN A 473 -24.76 -8.08 21.86
N ALA A 474 -23.86 -7.21 22.35
CA ALA A 474 -23.50 -5.98 21.66
C ALA A 474 -22.74 -6.24 20.34
N HIS A 475 -23.22 -5.61 19.25
CA HIS A 475 -22.60 -5.66 17.93
C HIS A 475 -21.68 -4.47 17.67
N VAL A 476 -20.58 -4.70 16.96
CA VAL A 476 -19.74 -3.62 16.42
C VAL A 476 -20.43 -3.05 15.17
N ASN A 477 -20.86 -1.78 15.23
CA ASN A 477 -21.53 -1.13 14.10
C ASN A 477 -20.63 -1.00 12.86
N GLN A 478 -21.26 -0.83 11.69
CA GLN A 478 -20.55 -0.93 10.42
C GLN A 478 -19.47 0.15 10.23
N ASP A 479 -19.72 1.40 10.60
CA ASP A 479 -18.70 2.45 10.50
C ASP A 479 -17.51 2.19 11.43
N THR A 480 -17.73 1.68 12.66
CA THR A 480 -16.62 1.28 13.54
C THR A 480 -15.80 0.13 12.95
N LYS A 481 -16.43 -0.83 12.27
CA LYS A 481 -15.75 -1.89 11.50
C LYS A 481 -14.92 -1.31 10.34
N LEU A 482 -15.45 -0.35 9.59
CA LEU A 482 -14.79 0.27 8.43
C LEU A 482 -13.67 1.25 8.82
N ASP A 483 -13.84 2.04 9.88
CA ASP A 483 -12.78 2.91 10.42
C ASP A 483 -11.58 2.09 10.93
N ASN A 484 -11.85 0.85 11.37
CA ASN A 484 -10.85 -0.09 11.86
C ASN A 484 -10.66 -1.30 10.91
N ARG A 485 -10.83 -1.10 9.59
CA ARG A 485 -10.90 -2.18 8.58
C ARG A 485 -9.74 -3.18 8.64
N ILE A 486 -8.53 -2.77 9.05
CA ILE A 486 -7.36 -3.64 9.20
C ILE A 486 -7.47 -4.63 10.38
N ILE A 487 -8.37 -4.40 11.34
CA ILE A 487 -8.75 -5.35 12.40
C ILE A 487 -9.96 -6.18 11.95
N ASP A 488 -10.99 -5.52 11.40
CA ASP A 488 -12.23 -6.16 10.92
C ASP A 488 -11.98 -7.17 9.79
N LEU A 489 -11.11 -6.88 8.81
CA LEU A 489 -10.70 -7.82 7.76
C LEU A 489 -10.05 -9.12 8.28
N ARG A 490 -9.76 -9.21 9.59
CA ARG A 490 -9.24 -10.41 10.24
C ARG A 490 -10.34 -11.32 10.79
N THR A 491 -11.62 -10.94 10.79
CA THR A 491 -12.72 -11.86 11.17
C THR A 491 -12.78 -13.03 10.20
N VAL A 492 -13.30 -14.18 10.66
CA VAL A 492 -13.47 -15.37 9.80
C VAL A 492 -14.38 -15.06 8.60
N PRO A 493 -15.54 -14.38 8.75
CA PRO A 493 -16.41 -14.07 7.62
C PRO A 493 -15.80 -13.08 6.63
N ASN A 494 -15.06 -12.04 7.05
CA ASN A 494 -14.35 -11.17 6.09
C ASN A 494 -13.28 -11.94 5.30
N GLN A 495 -12.48 -12.80 5.96
CA GLN A 495 -11.49 -13.63 5.25
C GLN A 495 -12.15 -14.53 4.19
N ALA A 496 -13.33 -15.07 4.48
CA ALA A 496 -14.12 -15.87 3.54
C ALA A 496 -14.74 -15.03 2.40
N ILE A 497 -15.37 -13.87 2.70
CA ILE A 497 -15.91 -12.94 1.69
C ILE A 497 -14.84 -12.56 0.66
N PHE A 498 -13.62 -12.24 1.09
CA PHE A 498 -12.54 -11.85 0.18
C PHE A 498 -11.86 -13.03 -0.52
N SER A 499 -11.97 -14.24 0.02
CA SER A 499 -11.64 -15.49 -0.69
C SER A 499 -12.63 -15.73 -1.85
N ILE A 500 -13.93 -15.56 -1.59
CA ILE A 500 -15.03 -15.72 -2.55
C ILE A 500 -14.97 -14.64 -3.64
N GLN A 501 -14.67 -13.38 -3.29
CA GLN A 501 -14.47 -12.30 -4.27
C GLN A 501 -13.29 -12.59 -5.21
N ALA A 502 -12.16 -13.08 -4.67
CA ALA A 502 -11.05 -13.53 -5.50
C ALA A 502 -11.47 -14.73 -6.40
N GLY A 503 -12.34 -15.60 -5.90
CA GLY A 503 -12.99 -16.67 -6.67
C GLY A 503 -13.81 -16.18 -7.86
N VAL A 504 -14.67 -15.17 -7.68
CA VAL A 504 -15.43 -14.54 -8.78
C VAL A 504 -14.46 -14.01 -9.85
N CYS A 505 -13.44 -13.24 -9.45
CA CYS A 505 -12.42 -12.71 -10.36
C CYS A 505 -11.53 -13.78 -11.02
N HIS A 506 -11.44 -14.99 -10.46
CA HIS A 506 -10.74 -16.13 -11.05
C HIS A 506 -11.64 -16.86 -12.05
N LEU A 507 -12.88 -17.19 -11.66
CA LEU A 507 -13.84 -17.95 -12.46
C LEU A 507 -14.29 -17.18 -13.71
N PHE A 508 -14.47 -15.85 -13.60
CA PHE A 508 -14.73 -14.96 -14.74
C PHE A 508 -13.60 -15.05 -15.79
N ARG A 509 -12.33 -14.94 -15.35
CA ARG A 509 -11.16 -15.07 -16.24
C ARG A 509 -11.03 -16.47 -16.82
N GLU A 510 -11.16 -17.49 -15.98
CA GLU A 510 -11.04 -18.91 -16.37
C GLU A 510 -12.05 -19.26 -17.47
N PHE A 511 -13.31 -18.87 -17.29
CA PHE A 511 -14.34 -19.09 -18.29
C PHE A 511 -14.05 -18.31 -19.57
N LEU A 512 -13.87 -16.99 -19.51
CA LEU A 512 -13.74 -16.18 -20.73
C LEU A 512 -12.46 -16.51 -21.52
N VAL A 513 -11.34 -16.81 -20.87
CA VAL A 513 -10.13 -17.31 -21.55
C VAL A 513 -10.40 -18.68 -22.22
N SER A 514 -11.20 -19.56 -21.60
CA SER A 514 -11.61 -20.82 -22.25
C SER A 514 -12.53 -20.62 -23.46
N GLN A 515 -13.24 -19.48 -23.52
CA GLN A 515 -14.10 -19.07 -24.64
C GLN A 515 -13.35 -18.17 -25.65
N GLY A 516 -12.01 -18.08 -25.56
CA GLY A 516 -11.18 -17.36 -26.52
C GLY A 516 -11.10 -15.84 -26.33
N PHE A 517 -11.48 -15.30 -25.16
CA PHE A 517 -11.36 -13.87 -24.89
C PHE A 517 -9.96 -13.44 -24.46
N HIS A 518 -9.58 -12.21 -24.82
CA HIS A 518 -8.35 -11.56 -24.39
C HIS A 518 -8.59 -10.60 -23.21
N GLU A 519 -7.74 -10.65 -22.17
CA GLU A 519 -7.73 -9.63 -21.11
C GLU A 519 -7.05 -8.35 -21.62
N ILE A 520 -7.77 -7.22 -21.58
CA ILE A 520 -7.26 -5.91 -22.00
C ILE A 520 -7.16 -4.94 -20.82
N HIS A 521 -6.29 -3.93 -20.92
CA HIS A 521 -6.08 -2.92 -19.88
C HIS A 521 -6.35 -1.52 -20.42
N THR A 522 -7.56 -1.01 -20.15
CA THR A 522 -8.03 0.29 -20.63
C THR A 522 -7.61 1.44 -19.68
N PRO A 523 -7.24 2.62 -20.20
CA PRO A 523 -6.84 3.74 -19.36
C PRO A 523 -8.03 4.28 -18.57
N LYS A 524 -7.81 4.60 -17.29
CA LYS A 524 -8.86 5.10 -16.38
C LYS A 524 -8.91 6.63 -16.26
N ILE A 525 -7.97 7.33 -16.91
CA ILE A 525 -7.94 8.79 -17.05
C ILE A 525 -8.25 9.12 -18.51
N ILE A 526 -9.26 9.95 -18.75
CA ILE A 526 -9.83 10.26 -20.07
C ILE A 526 -9.96 11.78 -20.29
N SER A 527 -9.96 12.22 -21.55
CA SER A 527 -9.97 13.65 -21.92
C SER A 527 -11.34 14.33 -21.77
N ALA A 528 -12.43 13.56 -21.76
CA ALA A 528 -13.80 14.02 -21.63
C ALA A 528 -14.66 12.97 -20.91
N ALA A 529 -15.86 13.33 -20.46
CA ALA A 529 -16.83 12.38 -19.88
C ALA A 529 -17.23 11.32 -20.91
N SER A 530 -17.27 10.05 -20.51
CA SER A 530 -17.52 8.91 -21.41
C SER A 530 -18.99 8.66 -21.72
N GLU A 531 -19.91 9.07 -20.83
CA GLU A 531 -21.34 8.74 -20.92
C GLU A 531 -22.26 9.97 -20.97
N GLY A 532 -21.69 11.18 -21.12
CA GLY A 532 -22.46 12.43 -21.27
C GLY A 532 -23.14 12.92 -19.99
N GLY A 533 -22.39 13.55 -19.08
CA GLY A 533 -22.99 14.13 -17.87
C GLY A 533 -22.01 14.87 -16.96
N ALA A 534 -22.55 15.51 -15.92
CA ALA A 534 -21.76 16.22 -14.91
C ALA A 534 -21.11 15.28 -13.87
N ASN A 535 -21.57 14.04 -13.76
CA ASN A 535 -21.23 13.09 -12.70
C ASN A 535 -19.91 12.33 -12.99
N VAL A 536 -18.86 13.06 -13.34
CA VAL A 536 -17.49 12.57 -13.54
C VAL A 536 -16.50 13.22 -12.57
N PHE A 537 -15.57 12.43 -12.02
CA PHE A 537 -14.48 12.98 -11.21
C PHE A 537 -13.46 13.70 -12.09
N GLU A 538 -13.40 15.02 -11.99
CA GLU A 538 -12.36 15.83 -12.62
C GLU A 538 -11.04 15.74 -11.84
N VAL A 539 -9.95 15.51 -12.56
CA VAL A 539 -8.58 15.48 -12.03
C VAL A 539 -7.70 16.53 -12.73
N THR A 540 -6.80 17.16 -11.97
CA THR A 540 -5.84 18.11 -12.53
C THR A 540 -4.74 17.36 -13.28
N TYR A 541 -4.66 17.55 -14.60
CA TYR A 541 -3.71 16.85 -15.47
C TYR A 541 -2.67 17.82 -16.04
N PHE A 542 -1.56 17.97 -15.31
CA PHE A 542 -0.48 18.93 -15.58
C PHE A 542 -0.95 20.38 -15.70
N LYS A 543 -1.12 20.90 -16.92
CA LYS A 543 -1.60 22.27 -17.22
C LYS A 543 -3.09 22.30 -17.59
N GLY A 544 -3.76 21.15 -17.69
CA GLY A 544 -5.15 21.00 -18.09
C GLY A 544 -5.96 20.16 -17.12
N LYS A 545 -7.12 19.69 -17.61
CA LYS A 545 -8.06 18.81 -16.91
C LYS A 545 -8.07 17.43 -17.59
N ALA A 546 -8.39 16.41 -16.83
CA ALA A 546 -8.83 15.11 -17.32
C ALA A 546 -9.91 14.57 -16.36
N TYR A 547 -10.52 13.44 -16.70
CA TYR A 547 -11.63 12.86 -15.96
C TYR A 547 -11.35 11.38 -15.64
N LEU A 548 -11.94 10.84 -14.58
CA LEU A 548 -11.93 9.39 -14.34
C LEU A 548 -13.06 8.71 -15.13
N ALA A 549 -12.79 7.50 -15.62
CA ALA A 549 -13.72 6.76 -16.47
C ALA A 549 -14.89 6.12 -15.69
N GLN A 550 -16.13 6.43 -16.10
CA GLN A 550 -17.37 5.85 -15.55
C GLN A 550 -17.62 4.40 -15.96
N SER A 551 -16.93 3.96 -17.01
CA SER A 551 -16.87 2.59 -17.53
C SER A 551 -15.69 2.50 -18.51
N PRO A 552 -15.20 1.30 -18.86
CA PRO A 552 -14.27 1.13 -19.97
C PRO A 552 -14.98 1.10 -21.34
N GLN A 553 -16.27 1.46 -21.41
CA GLN A 553 -17.18 1.19 -22.53
C GLN A 553 -16.68 1.68 -23.89
N LEU A 554 -16.12 2.91 -23.96
CA LEU A 554 -15.57 3.44 -25.21
C LEU A 554 -14.38 2.59 -25.71
N TYR A 555 -13.45 2.27 -24.80
CA TYR A 555 -12.21 1.56 -25.16
C TYR A 555 -12.42 0.09 -25.52
N LYS A 556 -13.36 -0.62 -24.88
CA LYS A 556 -13.61 -2.02 -25.26
C LYS A 556 -14.20 -2.14 -26.67
N GLN A 557 -15.09 -1.24 -27.06
CA GLN A 557 -15.62 -1.16 -28.45
C GLN A 557 -14.52 -0.74 -29.46
N MET A 558 -13.70 0.27 -29.14
CA MET A 558 -12.58 0.69 -30.01
C MET A 558 -11.56 -0.43 -30.25
N VAL A 559 -11.42 -1.39 -29.32
CA VAL A 559 -10.54 -2.55 -29.46
C VAL A 559 -11.16 -3.65 -30.33
N LEU A 560 -12.49 -3.83 -30.30
CA LEU A 560 -13.20 -4.68 -31.27
C LEU A 560 -13.12 -4.14 -32.70
N CYS A 561 -13.09 -2.81 -32.86
CA CYS A 561 -12.80 -2.14 -34.14
C CYS A 561 -11.31 -2.23 -34.58
N ALA A 562 -10.51 -3.05 -33.88
CA ALA A 562 -9.11 -3.33 -34.18
C ALA A 562 -8.83 -4.85 -34.19
N ASP A 563 -9.79 -5.63 -34.70
CA ASP A 563 -9.74 -7.09 -34.91
C ASP A 563 -9.61 -7.97 -33.66
N PHE A 564 -9.95 -7.45 -32.46
CA PHE A 564 -10.05 -8.26 -31.23
C PHE A 564 -11.51 -8.70 -31.01
N ASP A 565 -11.92 -9.80 -31.64
CA ASP A 565 -13.29 -10.35 -31.58
C ASP A 565 -13.90 -10.44 -30.17
N ARG A 566 -13.10 -10.77 -29.16
CA ARG A 566 -13.56 -11.13 -27.81
C ARG A 566 -12.63 -10.55 -26.76
N VAL A 567 -13.10 -9.59 -25.96
CA VAL A 567 -12.29 -8.95 -24.91
C VAL A 567 -13.00 -8.86 -23.57
N PHE A 568 -12.21 -8.90 -22.49
CA PHE A 568 -12.67 -8.53 -21.16
C PHE A 568 -11.66 -7.63 -20.45
N THR A 569 -12.11 -6.90 -19.44
CA THR A 569 -11.22 -6.13 -18.56
C THR A 569 -11.71 -6.15 -17.12
N ILE A 570 -10.78 -6.19 -16.16
CA ILE A 570 -11.07 -6.10 -14.73
C ILE A 570 -10.28 -4.92 -14.15
N GLY A 571 -10.97 -3.99 -13.48
CA GLY A 571 -10.33 -2.86 -12.80
C GLY A 571 -11.31 -1.80 -12.31
N SER A 572 -10.77 -0.72 -11.71
CA SER A 572 -11.59 0.34 -11.12
C SER A 572 -12.52 1.02 -12.13
N VAL A 573 -13.73 1.29 -11.65
CA VAL A 573 -14.82 2.02 -12.29
C VAL A 573 -15.28 3.12 -11.33
N PHE A 574 -15.56 4.33 -11.84
CA PHE A 574 -15.74 5.52 -11.01
C PHE A 574 -17.08 6.22 -11.30
N ARG A 575 -18.01 6.21 -10.34
CA ARG A 575 -19.30 6.94 -10.41
C ARG A 575 -19.25 8.12 -9.45
N ALA A 576 -19.39 9.36 -9.96
CA ALA A 576 -19.32 10.58 -9.14
C ALA A 576 -20.69 11.12 -8.70
N GLU A 577 -21.68 10.22 -8.57
CA GLU A 577 -23.00 10.53 -8.02
C GLU A 577 -22.96 10.58 -6.48
N ASP A 578 -23.68 11.51 -5.86
CA ASP A 578 -23.82 11.61 -4.40
C ASP A 578 -24.82 10.57 -3.83
N SER A 579 -24.63 9.31 -4.21
CA SER A 579 -25.57 8.21 -3.96
C SER A 579 -25.13 7.36 -2.76
N ASN A 580 -25.32 7.88 -1.55
CA ASN A 580 -24.92 7.22 -0.31
C ASN A 580 -25.92 6.12 0.16
N THR A 581 -26.17 5.11 -0.67
CA THR A 581 -27.08 3.98 -0.39
C THR A 581 -26.34 2.73 0.12
N HIS A 582 -27.05 1.62 0.37
CA HIS A 582 -26.44 0.32 0.68
C HIS A 582 -25.92 -0.46 -0.55
N ARG A 583 -26.31 -0.06 -1.78
CA ARG A 583 -25.99 -0.76 -3.05
C ARG A 583 -25.05 0.00 -4.00
N HIS A 584 -24.54 1.16 -3.57
CA HIS A 584 -23.68 2.06 -4.37
C HIS A 584 -22.33 2.36 -3.70
N LEU A 585 -21.32 2.59 -4.53
CA LEU A 585 -19.95 3.02 -4.21
C LEU A 585 -19.49 4.03 -5.28
N THR A 586 -18.58 4.93 -4.93
CA THR A 586 -18.00 5.91 -5.87
C THR A 586 -16.78 5.38 -6.63
N GLU A 587 -16.08 4.39 -6.06
CA GLU A 587 -15.12 3.52 -6.74
C GLU A 587 -15.44 2.05 -6.43
N PHE A 588 -15.50 1.21 -7.45
CA PHE A 588 -15.72 -0.24 -7.35
C PHE A 588 -14.99 -0.96 -8.49
N ILE A 589 -14.96 -2.30 -8.48
CA ILE A 589 -14.32 -3.08 -9.54
C ILE A 589 -15.34 -3.56 -10.58
N GLY A 590 -15.17 -3.10 -11.82
CA GLY A 590 -15.91 -3.63 -12.97
C GLY A 590 -15.27 -4.93 -13.48
N LEU A 591 -16.11 -5.89 -13.87
CA LEU A 591 -15.77 -7.02 -14.73
C LEU A 591 -16.50 -6.80 -16.06
N ASP A 592 -15.80 -6.26 -17.05
CA ASP A 592 -16.37 -5.85 -18.33
C ASP A 592 -16.12 -6.87 -19.42
N ILE A 593 -17.14 -7.12 -20.26
CA ILE A 593 -17.11 -8.01 -21.43
C ILE A 593 -17.58 -7.22 -22.65
N GLU A 594 -16.93 -7.41 -23.81
CA GLU A 594 -17.46 -7.05 -25.13
C GLU A 594 -17.05 -8.12 -26.15
N MET A 595 -17.92 -8.47 -27.09
CA MET A 595 -17.61 -9.41 -28.18
C MET A 595 -18.36 -9.09 -29.49
N THR A 596 -17.74 -9.47 -30.61
CA THR A 596 -18.38 -9.57 -31.92
C THR A 596 -19.39 -10.72 -31.95
N PHE A 597 -20.42 -10.60 -32.79
CA PHE A 597 -21.43 -11.64 -33.02
C PHE A 597 -21.77 -11.72 -34.51
N MET A 598 -22.37 -12.84 -34.94
CA MET A 598 -22.56 -13.13 -36.37
C MET A 598 -23.94 -12.77 -36.90
N GLU A 599 -24.99 -13.07 -36.14
CA GLU A 599 -26.39 -12.95 -36.57
C GLU A 599 -27.24 -12.15 -35.57
N HIS A 600 -27.11 -12.40 -34.26
CA HIS A 600 -27.97 -11.76 -33.26
C HIS A 600 -27.27 -11.51 -31.92
N TYR A 601 -27.60 -10.39 -31.26
CA TYR A 601 -27.00 -10.01 -29.99
C TYR A 601 -27.31 -10.97 -28.83
N HIS A 602 -28.26 -11.90 -29.00
CA HIS A 602 -28.47 -13.02 -28.09
C HIS A 602 -27.24 -13.94 -27.98
N GLU A 603 -26.37 -14.02 -29.00
CA GLU A 603 -25.06 -14.67 -28.88
C GLU A 603 -24.20 -14.10 -27.74
N VAL A 604 -24.38 -12.80 -27.46
CA VAL A 604 -23.72 -12.08 -26.36
C VAL A 604 -24.44 -12.34 -25.03
N ILE A 605 -25.79 -12.33 -25.02
CA ILE A 605 -26.58 -12.69 -23.82
C ILE A 605 -26.22 -14.10 -23.35
N ASP A 606 -26.21 -15.08 -24.26
CA ASP A 606 -25.88 -16.48 -23.97
C ASP A 606 -24.44 -16.65 -23.48
N MET A 607 -23.50 -15.83 -23.97
CA MET A 607 -22.11 -15.86 -23.46
C MET A 607 -22.02 -15.30 -22.04
N ILE A 608 -22.69 -14.18 -21.76
CA ILE A 608 -22.69 -13.55 -20.43
C ILE A 608 -23.47 -14.41 -19.42
N GLY A 609 -24.63 -14.96 -19.80
CA GLY A 609 -25.41 -15.89 -19.00
C GLY A 609 -24.63 -17.16 -18.64
N ARG A 610 -23.95 -17.78 -19.62
CA ARG A 610 -23.02 -18.91 -19.34
C ARG A 610 -21.84 -18.51 -18.45
N THR A 611 -21.36 -17.27 -18.53
CA THR A 611 -20.30 -16.75 -17.64
C THR A 611 -20.80 -16.67 -16.20
N PHE A 612 -21.99 -16.12 -15.95
CA PHE A 612 -22.62 -16.12 -14.62
C PHE A 612 -22.86 -17.53 -14.08
N VAL A 613 -23.44 -18.42 -14.90
CA VAL A 613 -23.63 -19.84 -14.54
C VAL A 613 -22.32 -20.53 -14.16
N HIS A 614 -21.24 -20.30 -14.91
CA HIS A 614 -19.91 -20.84 -14.57
C HIS A 614 -19.41 -20.31 -13.22
N ILE A 615 -19.58 -19.02 -12.94
CA ILE A 615 -19.22 -18.41 -11.65
C ILE A 615 -20.04 -19.03 -10.52
N PHE A 616 -21.37 -19.16 -10.65
CA PHE A 616 -22.21 -19.72 -9.59
C PHE A 616 -21.86 -21.19 -9.28
N LYS A 617 -21.65 -22.02 -10.32
CA LYS A 617 -21.19 -23.40 -10.16
C LYS A 617 -19.81 -23.44 -9.49
N GLY A 618 -18.86 -22.63 -9.97
CA GLY A 618 -17.52 -22.55 -9.40
C GLY A 618 -17.49 -22.09 -7.94
N LEU A 619 -18.35 -21.16 -7.54
CA LEU A 619 -18.51 -20.75 -6.14
C LEU A 619 -19.11 -21.87 -5.28
N ARG A 620 -20.22 -22.46 -5.72
CA ARG A 620 -20.88 -23.58 -5.05
C ARG A 620 -19.92 -24.76 -4.84
N ASP A 621 -19.16 -25.12 -5.87
CA ASP A 621 -18.37 -26.36 -5.89
C ASP A 621 -16.95 -26.19 -5.30
N ARG A 622 -16.33 -25.01 -5.45
CA ARG A 622 -14.93 -24.76 -5.00
C ARG A 622 -14.83 -23.93 -3.71
N TYR A 623 -15.88 -23.19 -3.33
CA TYR A 623 -15.86 -22.26 -2.20
C TYR A 623 -16.91 -22.58 -1.11
N ALA A 624 -17.52 -23.78 -1.14
CA ALA A 624 -18.55 -24.22 -0.19
C ALA A 624 -18.18 -23.98 1.30
N GLU A 625 -16.94 -24.30 1.71
CA GLU A 625 -16.51 -24.04 3.08
C GLU A 625 -16.49 -22.54 3.44
N ASP A 626 -16.06 -21.70 2.51
CA ASP A 626 -15.97 -20.25 2.74
C ASP A 626 -17.37 -19.64 2.76
N ILE A 627 -18.29 -20.11 1.89
CA ILE A 627 -19.71 -19.75 1.94
C ILE A 627 -20.30 -20.12 3.30
N ALA A 628 -20.05 -21.34 3.80
CA ALA A 628 -20.49 -21.77 5.14
C ALA A 628 -19.88 -20.94 6.28
N LYS A 629 -18.64 -20.44 6.14
CA LYS A 629 -18.00 -19.52 7.11
C LYS A 629 -18.66 -18.14 7.10
N VAL A 630 -19.15 -17.66 5.94
CA VAL A 630 -19.96 -16.44 5.83
C VAL A 630 -21.35 -16.64 6.44
N GLN A 631 -22.03 -17.76 6.10
CA GLN A 631 -23.38 -18.07 6.59
C GLN A 631 -23.49 -18.20 8.11
N LYS A 632 -22.38 -18.51 8.81
CA LYS A 632 -22.33 -18.46 10.28
C LYS A 632 -22.53 -17.06 10.87
N GLN A 633 -22.21 -15.99 10.13
CA GLN A 633 -22.47 -14.60 10.54
C GLN A 633 -23.68 -13.98 9.81
N TYR A 634 -23.90 -14.39 8.55
CA TYR A 634 -24.93 -13.87 7.65
C TYR A 634 -25.78 -15.03 7.08
N PRO A 635 -26.74 -15.58 7.84
CA PRO A 635 -27.54 -16.72 7.39
C PRO A 635 -28.34 -16.37 6.13
N SER A 636 -28.16 -17.14 5.05
CA SER A 636 -28.81 -16.91 3.76
C SER A 636 -29.10 -18.20 3.00
N GLU A 637 -30.18 -18.21 2.21
CA GLU A 637 -30.55 -19.34 1.35
C GLU A 637 -29.48 -19.58 0.27
N PRO A 638 -29.18 -20.85 -0.09
CA PRO A 638 -28.37 -21.16 -1.27
C PRO A 638 -28.91 -20.48 -2.52
N PHE A 639 -28.04 -19.78 -3.26
CA PHE A 639 -28.40 -19.02 -4.44
C PHE A 639 -28.86 -19.94 -5.59
N LYS A 640 -30.09 -19.74 -6.09
CA LYS A 640 -30.68 -20.54 -7.17
C LYS A 640 -30.49 -19.90 -8.55
N PHE A 641 -30.24 -20.73 -9.55
CA PHE A 641 -30.11 -20.31 -10.95
C PHE A 641 -30.53 -21.46 -11.88
N LEU A 642 -30.90 -21.12 -13.12
CA LEU A 642 -31.30 -22.08 -14.15
C LEU A 642 -30.21 -22.23 -15.23
N GLU A 643 -30.22 -23.39 -15.91
CA GLU A 643 -29.39 -23.70 -17.07
C GLU A 643 -30.28 -24.26 -18.19
N PRO A 644 -30.57 -23.52 -19.29
CA PRO A 644 -30.15 -22.14 -19.56
C PRO A 644 -30.76 -21.13 -18.57
N SER A 645 -30.16 -19.93 -18.51
CA SER A 645 -30.66 -18.84 -17.67
C SER A 645 -32.02 -18.33 -18.15
N LEU A 646 -32.89 -17.94 -17.23
CA LEU A 646 -34.19 -17.35 -17.58
C LEU A 646 -33.99 -16.00 -18.27
N VAL A 647 -34.58 -15.84 -19.46
CA VAL A 647 -34.75 -14.57 -20.17
C VAL A 647 -36.24 -14.22 -20.18
N LEU A 648 -36.55 -12.96 -19.90
CA LEU A 648 -37.88 -12.35 -20.06
C LEU A 648 -37.72 -11.07 -20.88
N ASN A 649 -38.74 -10.68 -21.65
CA ASN A 649 -38.79 -9.35 -22.27
C ASN A 649 -39.27 -8.31 -21.25
N TYR A 650 -38.90 -7.04 -21.44
CA TYR A 650 -39.29 -5.95 -20.54
C TYR A 650 -40.81 -5.85 -20.35
N CYS A 651 -41.60 -6.00 -21.42
CA CYS A 651 -43.06 -6.06 -21.34
C CYS A 651 -43.55 -7.15 -20.38
N GLU A 652 -42.98 -8.36 -20.43
CA GLU A 652 -43.38 -9.47 -19.55
C GLU A 652 -43.03 -9.18 -18.08
N GLY A 653 -41.94 -8.45 -17.83
CA GLY A 653 -41.59 -7.94 -16.50
C GLY A 653 -42.55 -6.87 -15.98
N VAL A 654 -42.92 -5.90 -16.83
CA VAL A 654 -43.91 -4.85 -16.51
C VAL A 654 -45.31 -5.45 -16.32
N ASP A 655 -45.70 -6.44 -17.12
CA ASP A 655 -46.99 -7.11 -17.00
C ASP A 655 -47.07 -7.94 -15.70
N MET A 656 -45.99 -8.64 -15.30
CA MET A 656 -45.90 -9.28 -13.99
C MET A 656 -45.99 -8.28 -12.82
N LEU A 657 -45.47 -7.06 -12.98
CA LEU A 657 -45.61 -5.98 -11.98
C LEU A 657 -47.05 -5.43 -11.93
N ARG A 658 -47.72 -5.30 -13.07
CA ARG A 658 -49.14 -4.90 -13.18
C ARG A 658 -50.09 -5.94 -12.59
N GLU A 659 -49.85 -7.23 -12.84
CA GLU A 659 -50.54 -8.35 -12.18
C GLU A 659 -50.38 -8.29 -10.64
N ALA A 660 -49.23 -7.80 -10.15
CA ALA A 660 -48.97 -7.57 -8.74
C ALA A 660 -49.48 -6.22 -8.20
N GLY A 661 -50.20 -5.43 -9.01
CA GLY A 661 -50.84 -4.17 -8.60
C GLY A 661 -49.98 -2.91 -8.69
N ILE A 662 -48.87 -2.94 -9.44
CA ILE A 662 -48.07 -1.74 -9.74
C ILE A 662 -48.56 -1.11 -11.04
N ASP A 663 -48.98 0.15 -10.98
CA ASP A 663 -49.20 0.97 -12.18
C ASP A 663 -47.85 1.51 -12.68
N MET A 664 -47.55 1.25 -13.95
CA MET A 664 -46.26 1.55 -14.61
C MET A 664 -46.43 1.41 -16.13
N ASN A 665 -45.86 2.32 -16.91
CA ASN A 665 -45.84 2.25 -18.38
C ASN A 665 -44.62 1.48 -18.92
N TYR A 666 -44.70 1.09 -20.19
CA TYR A 666 -43.67 0.28 -20.85
C TYR A 666 -42.39 1.06 -21.22
N ASP A 667 -42.47 2.40 -21.22
CA ASP A 667 -41.39 3.35 -21.50
C ASP A 667 -40.73 3.93 -20.23
N GLU A 668 -41.26 3.61 -19.05
CA GLU A 668 -40.66 3.94 -17.75
C GLU A 668 -39.51 3.00 -17.39
N ASP A 669 -38.57 3.45 -16.55
CA ASP A 669 -37.47 2.63 -16.01
C ASP A 669 -37.87 1.91 -14.70
N LEU A 670 -37.22 0.79 -14.39
CA LEU A 670 -37.49 0.01 -13.18
C LEU A 670 -36.94 0.69 -11.92
N SER A 671 -37.83 1.33 -11.16
CA SER A 671 -37.49 1.79 -9.81
C SER A 671 -37.01 0.64 -8.91
N THR A 672 -36.11 0.90 -7.95
CA THR A 672 -35.56 -0.18 -7.09
C THR A 672 -36.59 -0.97 -6.27
N PRO A 673 -37.74 -0.41 -5.83
CA PRO A 673 -38.84 -1.22 -5.32
C PRO A 673 -39.39 -2.22 -6.36
N ASN A 674 -39.50 -1.81 -7.62
CA ASN A 674 -39.99 -2.64 -8.73
C ASN A 674 -38.96 -3.71 -9.13
N GLU A 675 -37.65 -3.41 -9.18
CA GLU A 675 -36.58 -4.43 -9.34
C GLU A 675 -36.76 -5.58 -8.32
N LYS A 676 -36.94 -5.20 -7.04
CA LYS A 676 -37.04 -6.15 -5.91
C LYS A 676 -38.39 -6.87 -5.85
N LEU A 677 -39.47 -6.28 -6.37
CA LEU A 677 -40.75 -6.95 -6.51
C LEU A 677 -40.72 -7.95 -7.68
N LEU A 678 -40.24 -7.54 -8.85
CA LEU A 678 -40.09 -8.41 -10.02
C LEU A 678 -39.20 -9.62 -9.69
N GLY A 679 -38.07 -9.43 -9.01
CA GLY A 679 -37.23 -10.53 -8.55
C GLY A 679 -37.93 -11.53 -7.61
N LYS A 680 -38.86 -11.06 -6.75
CA LYS A 680 -39.67 -11.95 -5.91
C LYS A 680 -40.71 -12.72 -6.73
N LEU A 681 -41.38 -12.07 -7.67
CA LEU A 681 -42.35 -12.69 -8.58
C LEU A 681 -41.68 -13.75 -9.47
N VAL A 682 -40.50 -13.44 -10.01
CA VAL A 682 -39.66 -14.37 -10.75
C VAL A 682 -39.24 -15.56 -9.89
N LYS A 683 -38.79 -15.34 -8.65
CA LYS A 683 -38.46 -16.44 -7.72
C LYS A 683 -39.68 -17.30 -7.38
N GLN A 684 -40.87 -16.70 -7.21
CA GLN A 684 -42.12 -17.44 -6.95
C GLN A 684 -42.60 -18.26 -8.16
N LYS A 685 -42.41 -17.74 -9.38
CA LYS A 685 -42.91 -18.36 -10.64
C LYS A 685 -41.94 -19.38 -11.24
N TYR A 686 -40.63 -19.20 -11.05
CA TYR A 686 -39.57 -19.97 -11.74
C TYR A 686 -38.46 -20.52 -10.80
N ASP A 687 -38.58 -20.35 -9.48
CA ASP A 687 -37.62 -20.80 -8.45
C ASP A 687 -36.14 -20.43 -8.68
N THR A 688 -35.89 -19.25 -9.24
CA THR A 688 -34.55 -18.73 -9.53
C THR A 688 -34.27 -17.41 -8.81
N ASP A 689 -33.04 -17.24 -8.30
CA ASP A 689 -32.51 -15.96 -7.82
C ASP A 689 -31.79 -15.18 -8.96
N PHE A 690 -31.62 -15.78 -10.15
CA PHE A 690 -30.98 -15.17 -11.33
C PHE A 690 -31.88 -15.16 -12.57
N PHE A 691 -32.02 -14.00 -13.21
CA PHE A 691 -32.72 -13.85 -14.49
C PHE A 691 -32.18 -12.66 -15.30
N ILE A 692 -32.54 -12.64 -16.58
CA ILE A 692 -32.17 -11.65 -17.58
C ILE A 692 -33.46 -10.98 -18.06
N LEU A 693 -33.47 -9.65 -18.12
CA LEU A 693 -34.57 -8.87 -18.67
C LEU A 693 -34.08 -8.15 -19.93
N ASP A 694 -34.56 -8.57 -21.09
CA ASP A 694 -34.17 -8.11 -22.43
C ASP A 694 -35.21 -7.13 -23.02
N LYS A 695 -34.89 -6.49 -24.14
CA LYS A 695 -35.76 -5.54 -24.86
C LYS A 695 -36.24 -4.39 -23.98
N TYR A 696 -35.31 -3.66 -23.35
CA TYR A 696 -35.63 -2.41 -22.64
C TYR A 696 -36.04 -1.27 -23.59
N PRO A 697 -36.84 -0.28 -23.12
CA PRO A 697 -37.22 0.88 -23.92
C PRO A 697 -35.99 1.77 -24.23
N LEU A 698 -35.94 2.32 -25.44
CA LEU A 698 -34.77 3.03 -25.99
C LEU A 698 -34.54 4.42 -25.38
N CYS A 699 -35.55 4.99 -24.73
CA CYS A 699 -35.51 6.29 -24.06
C CYS A 699 -34.65 6.26 -22.77
N VAL A 700 -34.66 5.16 -22.02
CA VAL A 700 -33.91 5.02 -20.75
C VAL A 700 -32.46 4.56 -20.94
N ARG A 701 -32.03 4.32 -22.19
CA ARG A 701 -30.75 3.67 -22.52
C ARG A 701 -29.74 4.62 -23.18
N PRO A 702 -28.42 4.46 -22.92
CA PRO A 702 -27.39 5.34 -23.45
C PRO A 702 -27.35 5.46 -24.98
N PHE A 703 -26.87 6.57 -25.49
CA PHE A 703 -26.81 6.89 -26.93
C PHE A 703 -26.24 5.78 -27.84
N TYR A 704 -25.24 5.02 -27.37
CA TYR A 704 -24.57 3.96 -28.13
C TYR A 704 -25.36 2.64 -28.23
N THR A 705 -26.54 2.58 -27.62
CA THR A 705 -27.43 1.39 -27.61
C THR A 705 -28.14 1.25 -28.95
N MET A 706 -28.08 0.06 -29.56
CA MET A 706 -28.77 -0.20 -30.83
C MET A 706 -30.31 -0.20 -30.63
N PRO A 707 -31.08 0.57 -31.43
CA PRO A 707 -32.54 0.45 -31.50
C PRO A 707 -33.00 -0.95 -31.94
N ASP A 708 -34.19 -1.35 -31.55
CA ASP A 708 -34.83 -2.54 -32.10
C ASP A 708 -35.32 -2.27 -33.55
N PRO A 709 -35.11 -3.21 -34.50
CA PRO A 709 -35.44 -3.00 -35.91
C PRO A 709 -36.93 -3.16 -36.26
N HIS A 710 -37.75 -3.60 -35.32
CA HIS A 710 -39.19 -3.85 -35.51
C HIS A 710 -40.08 -2.84 -34.76
N ASN A 711 -39.64 -2.31 -33.62
CA ASN A 711 -40.23 -1.11 -33.02
C ASN A 711 -39.14 -0.17 -32.43
N PRO A 712 -38.95 1.05 -32.99
CA PRO A 712 -37.89 1.99 -32.57
C PRO A 712 -38.07 2.59 -31.17
N GLU A 713 -39.20 2.34 -30.49
CA GLU A 713 -39.37 2.67 -29.06
C GLU A 713 -38.51 1.75 -28.17
N TRP A 714 -38.07 0.60 -28.70
CA TRP A 714 -37.33 -0.44 -27.98
C TRP A 714 -35.87 -0.53 -28.42
N SER A 715 -35.09 -1.29 -27.66
CA SER A 715 -33.65 -1.41 -27.87
C SER A 715 -33.16 -2.85 -27.71
N ASN A 716 -32.07 -3.19 -28.38
CA ASN A 716 -31.37 -4.47 -28.21
C ASN A 716 -30.47 -4.42 -26.96
N SER A 717 -31.08 -4.16 -25.80
CA SER A 717 -30.42 -4.02 -24.50
C SER A 717 -31.12 -4.79 -23.39
N TYR A 718 -30.32 -5.23 -22.43
CA TYR A 718 -30.67 -6.22 -21.43
C TYR A 718 -29.95 -5.94 -20.10
N ASP A 719 -30.67 -6.12 -18.99
CA ASP A 719 -30.08 -6.12 -17.65
C ASP A 719 -30.16 -7.52 -17.04
N MET A 720 -29.22 -7.83 -16.14
CA MET A 720 -29.18 -9.10 -15.43
C MET A 720 -29.30 -8.88 -13.93
N PHE A 721 -30.14 -9.68 -13.29
CA PHE A 721 -30.57 -9.48 -11.91
C PHE A 721 -30.14 -10.64 -11.01
N MET A 722 -29.69 -10.32 -9.80
CA MET A 722 -29.46 -11.29 -8.72
C MET A 722 -30.30 -10.90 -7.51
N ARG A 723 -31.17 -11.81 -7.04
CA ARG A 723 -32.15 -11.59 -5.95
C ARG A 723 -33.05 -10.35 -6.12
N GLY A 724 -33.30 -9.92 -7.36
CA GLY A 724 -34.07 -8.70 -7.65
C GLY A 724 -33.29 -7.40 -7.50
N GLU A 725 -31.96 -7.43 -7.65
CA GLU A 725 -31.14 -6.23 -7.88
C GLU A 725 -30.29 -6.40 -9.14
N GLU A 726 -30.21 -5.36 -9.95
CA GLU A 726 -29.34 -5.27 -11.14
C GLU A 726 -27.85 -5.51 -10.77
N VAL A 727 -27.16 -6.36 -11.54
CA VAL A 727 -25.72 -6.66 -11.40
C VAL A 727 -24.90 -6.42 -12.66
N LEU A 728 -25.57 -6.37 -13.82
CA LEU A 728 -25.02 -5.99 -15.11
C LEU A 728 -26.09 -5.28 -15.92
N SER A 729 -25.68 -4.24 -16.63
CA SER A 729 -26.37 -3.72 -17.81
C SER A 729 -25.56 -3.96 -19.07
N GLY A 730 -26.23 -4.31 -20.16
CA GLY A 730 -25.61 -4.69 -21.44
C GLY A 730 -26.49 -4.39 -22.65
N ALA A 731 -25.86 -4.37 -23.84
CA ALA A 731 -26.57 -4.19 -25.10
C ALA A 731 -25.73 -4.58 -26.32
N GLN A 732 -26.41 -4.73 -27.47
CA GLN A 732 -25.83 -4.48 -28.78
C GLN A 732 -25.43 -3.00 -28.91
N ARG A 733 -24.32 -2.74 -29.60
CA ARG A 733 -23.83 -1.39 -29.88
C ARG A 733 -24.12 -0.96 -31.31
N ILE A 734 -24.31 0.34 -31.49
CA ILE A 734 -24.32 0.96 -32.80
C ILE A 734 -22.89 0.96 -33.35
N HIS A 735 -22.67 0.17 -34.40
CA HIS A 735 -21.38 0.04 -35.10
C HIS A 735 -21.33 0.86 -36.39
N ASP A 736 -22.45 1.43 -36.85
CA ASP A 736 -22.46 2.45 -37.91
C ASP A 736 -22.07 3.82 -37.33
N SER A 737 -21.13 4.52 -37.97
CA SER A 737 -20.58 5.77 -37.43
C SER A 737 -21.55 6.95 -37.46
N ASP A 738 -22.52 6.93 -38.37
CA ASP A 738 -23.35 8.09 -38.67
C ASP A 738 -24.66 8.03 -37.86
N LEU A 739 -25.26 6.83 -37.71
CA LEU A 739 -26.32 6.56 -36.72
C LEU A 739 -25.81 6.76 -35.28
N LEU A 740 -24.56 6.36 -34.99
CA LEU A 740 -23.93 6.63 -33.68
C LEU A 740 -23.78 8.14 -33.42
N ALA A 741 -23.40 8.90 -34.44
CA ALA A 741 -23.30 10.36 -34.36
C ALA A 741 -24.68 11.04 -34.29
N GLU A 742 -25.73 10.48 -34.90
CA GLU A 742 -27.11 10.94 -34.77
C GLU A 742 -27.64 10.73 -33.34
N ARG A 743 -27.53 9.51 -32.82
CA ARG A 743 -27.95 9.18 -31.45
C ARG A 743 -27.17 9.96 -30.39
N ALA A 744 -25.88 10.21 -30.62
CA ALA A 744 -25.08 11.08 -29.75
C ALA A 744 -25.59 12.52 -29.72
N LYS A 745 -25.98 13.12 -30.87
CA LYS A 745 -26.61 14.45 -30.92
C LYS A 745 -27.96 14.47 -30.19
N LEU A 746 -28.77 13.42 -30.32
CA LEU A 746 -30.07 13.30 -29.65
C LEU A 746 -29.94 13.25 -28.12
N HIS A 747 -28.82 12.72 -27.62
CA HIS A 747 -28.45 12.70 -26.19
C HIS A 747 -27.64 13.94 -25.76
N GLU A 748 -27.68 15.03 -26.54
CA GLU A 748 -26.95 16.29 -26.32
C GLU A 748 -25.42 16.16 -26.18
N ILE A 749 -24.83 15.07 -26.69
CA ILE A 749 -23.39 14.79 -26.55
C ILE A 749 -22.59 15.56 -27.60
N ASP A 750 -21.64 16.37 -27.10
CA ASP A 750 -20.66 17.08 -27.92
C ASP A 750 -19.76 16.09 -28.67
N LEU A 751 -20.00 15.97 -29.98
CA LEU A 751 -19.30 15.05 -30.87
C LEU A 751 -17.80 15.30 -30.94
N GLU A 752 -17.31 16.52 -30.74
CA GLU A 752 -15.87 16.81 -30.79
C GLU A 752 -15.14 16.15 -29.60
N LYS A 753 -15.81 16.05 -28.44
CA LYS A 753 -15.28 15.36 -27.25
C LYS A 753 -15.16 13.85 -27.44
N ILE A 754 -16.04 13.24 -28.22
CA ILE A 754 -16.06 11.79 -28.52
C ILE A 754 -15.60 11.46 -29.95
N LYS A 755 -15.01 12.41 -30.66
CA LYS A 755 -14.64 12.28 -32.08
C LYS A 755 -13.75 11.06 -32.36
N ALA A 756 -12.74 10.85 -31.52
CA ALA A 756 -11.81 9.71 -31.64
C ALA A 756 -12.48 8.33 -31.39
N TYR A 757 -13.62 8.31 -30.69
CA TYR A 757 -14.45 7.12 -30.52
C TYR A 757 -15.30 6.89 -31.78
N ILE A 758 -16.06 7.90 -32.24
CA ILE A 758 -16.87 7.81 -33.48
C ILE A 758 -16.02 7.45 -34.71
N ASP A 759 -14.84 8.06 -34.84
CA ASP A 759 -13.92 7.80 -35.96
C ASP A 759 -13.35 6.37 -35.96
N SER A 760 -13.40 5.63 -34.84
CA SER A 760 -12.97 4.22 -34.80
C SER A 760 -13.92 3.29 -35.57
N PHE A 761 -15.20 3.66 -35.70
CA PHE A 761 -16.21 2.84 -36.39
C PHE A 761 -16.18 3.02 -37.92
N ARG A 762 -15.55 4.09 -38.43
CA ARG A 762 -15.58 4.49 -39.85
C ARG A 762 -14.88 3.54 -40.82
N TYR A 763 -14.05 2.64 -40.32
CA TYR A 763 -13.16 1.81 -41.14
C TYR A 763 -13.54 0.33 -41.16
N GLY A 764 -14.82 0.03 -40.90
CA GLY A 764 -15.39 -1.32 -40.93
C GLY A 764 -15.53 -1.94 -39.54
N ALA A 765 -16.35 -1.33 -38.67
CA ALA A 765 -16.66 -1.93 -37.37
C ALA A 765 -17.60 -3.14 -37.49
N PRO A 766 -17.29 -4.27 -36.83
CA PRO A 766 -18.17 -5.45 -36.81
C PRO A 766 -19.40 -5.22 -35.92
N PRO A 767 -20.51 -5.95 -36.12
CA PRO A 767 -21.59 -6.05 -35.15
C PRO A 767 -21.08 -6.61 -33.82
N HIS A 768 -21.37 -5.92 -32.72
CA HIS A 768 -20.88 -6.30 -31.40
C HIS A 768 -21.81 -5.87 -30.26
N GLY A 769 -21.61 -6.48 -29.09
CA GLY A 769 -22.31 -6.15 -27.86
C GLY A 769 -21.52 -6.57 -26.62
N GLY A 770 -22.04 -6.24 -25.46
CA GLY A 770 -21.42 -6.62 -24.19
C GLY A 770 -22.10 -6.01 -22.98
N GLY A 771 -21.44 -6.04 -21.83
CA GLY A 771 -21.94 -5.49 -20.57
C GLY A 771 -20.85 -5.32 -19.53
N GLY A 772 -21.18 -4.64 -18.44
CA GLY A 772 -20.28 -4.43 -17.29
C GLY A 772 -20.89 -5.00 -16.02
N ILE A 773 -20.15 -5.85 -15.30
CA ILE A 773 -20.58 -6.48 -14.04
C ILE A 773 -19.95 -5.74 -12.85
N GLY A 774 -20.74 -5.39 -11.83
CA GLY A 774 -20.20 -4.90 -10.56
C GLY A 774 -19.73 -6.04 -9.64
N LEU A 775 -18.41 -6.22 -9.47
CA LEU A 775 -17.84 -7.31 -8.65
C LEU A 775 -18.41 -7.34 -7.23
N GLU A 776 -18.43 -6.19 -6.57
CA GLU A 776 -18.90 -6.06 -5.19
C GLU A 776 -20.41 -6.32 -5.06
N ARG A 777 -21.23 -5.99 -6.09
CA ARG A 777 -22.66 -6.32 -6.12
C ARG A 777 -22.88 -7.83 -6.30
N VAL A 778 -22.17 -8.49 -7.21
CA VAL A 778 -22.27 -9.96 -7.40
C VAL A 778 -21.94 -10.70 -6.10
N VAL A 779 -20.85 -10.33 -5.42
CA VAL A 779 -20.48 -10.94 -4.12
C VAL A 779 -21.50 -10.59 -3.03
N MET A 780 -22.05 -9.37 -3.02
CA MET A 780 -23.09 -8.95 -2.06
C MET A 780 -24.36 -9.80 -2.19
N LEU A 781 -24.85 -10.02 -3.41
CA LEU A 781 -26.15 -10.64 -3.68
C LEU A 781 -26.08 -12.17 -3.70
N TYR A 782 -24.96 -12.76 -4.13
CA TYR A 782 -24.74 -14.21 -4.04
C TYR A 782 -24.76 -14.67 -2.57
N LEU A 783 -24.05 -13.95 -1.69
CA LEU A 783 -23.95 -14.26 -0.26
C LEU A 783 -25.10 -13.70 0.59
N ASP A 784 -25.89 -12.79 0.01
CA ASP A 784 -26.97 -12.02 0.62
C ASP A 784 -26.58 -11.26 1.90
N ILE A 785 -25.52 -10.48 1.81
CA ILE A 785 -24.98 -9.69 2.95
C ILE A 785 -25.54 -8.25 3.03
N HIS A 786 -26.52 -7.92 2.17
CA HIS A 786 -27.35 -6.71 2.12
C HIS A 786 -26.67 -5.32 2.03
N ASN A 787 -25.33 -5.19 2.09
CA ASN A 787 -24.63 -3.91 1.95
C ASN A 787 -23.27 -4.08 1.26
N VAL A 788 -23.08 -3.36 0.14
CA VAL A 788 -21.92 -3.46 -0.76
C VAL A 788 -20.59 -3.09 -0.08
N ARG A 789 -20.63 -2.34 1.03
CA ARG A 789 -19.44 -2.03 1.84
C ARG A 789 -18.89 -3.24 2.61
N LYS A 790 -19.69 -4.32 2.78
CA LYS A 790 -19.20 -5.58 3.34
C LYS A 790 -18.32 -6.31 2.30
N SER A 791 -18.73 -6.32 1.03
CA SER A 791 -18.00 -6.95 -0.10
C SER A 791 -16.90 -6.08 -0.73
N SER A 792 -16.84 -4.76 -0.51
CA SER A 792 -15.68 -3.94 -0.89
C SER A 792 -14.59 -3.96 0.21
N MET A 793 -13.34 -4.24 -0.15
CA MET A 793 -12.27 -4.40 0.85
C MET A 793 -11.95 -3.09 1.58
N PHE A 794 -11.87 -1.99 0.84
CA PHE A 794 -11.68 -0.62 1.34
C PHE A 794 -12.71 0.30 0.67
N PRO A 795 -13.96 0.35 1.19
CA PRO A 795 -15.05 1.01 0.48
C PRO A 795 -14.78 2.49 0.20
N ARG A 796 -15.29 2.97 -0.93
CA ARG A 796 -15.30 4.37 -1.32
C ARG A 796 -16.73 4.81 -1.62
N ASP A 797 -17.18 5.85 -0.95
CA ASP A 797 -18.50 6.46 -1.13
C ASP A 797 -18.38 8.00 -0.94
N PRO A 798 -19.46 8.79 -1.08
CA PRO A 798 -19.36 10.26 -0.98
C PRO A 798 -18.85 10.79 0.38
N LYS A 799 -18.86 9.96 1.43
CA LYS A 799 -18.44 10.32 2.80
C LYS A 799 -17.14 9.64 3.22
N ARG A 800 -16.80 8.49 2.61
CA ARG A 800 -15.69 7.61 3.00
C ARG A 800 -14.59 7.58 1.94
N VAL A 801 -13.51 8.31 2.21
CA VAL A 801 -12.24 8.27 1.44
C VAL A 801 -11.07 7.68 2.24
N THR A 802 -11.35 7.12 3.42
CA THR A 802 -10.39 6.53 4.37
C THR A 802 -11.05 5.39 5.18
N PRO A 803 -10.29 4.38 5.64
CA PRO A 803 -8.89 4.08 5.32
C PRO A 803 -8.72 3.65 3.85
#